data_AF-A0A8H6HZ33-F1
#
_entry.id   AF-A0A8H6HZ33-F1
#
_cell.length_a   1.000
_cell.length_b   1.000
_cell.length_c   1.000
_cell.angle_alpha   90.00
_cell.angle_beta   90.00
_cell.angle_gamma   90.00
#
_symmetry.space_group_name_H-M   'P 1'
#
loop_
_entity.id
_entity.type
_entity.pdbx_description
1 polymer ?
#
loop_
_entity_poly.entity_id
_entity_poly.type
_entity_poly.pdbx_seq_one_letter_code
_entity_poly.pdbx_strand_id
1 'polypeptide(L)'
;MSDNEVLRHLRLQLESIHRQLEVTPQLPERHDISQLHQFWNEVGQFLEMVLNPAKIETLINKVRSGDSQFRLEEEVLQESLSSFYQRLDSLYHDFSDLVVISKLAIQYFRLGLRLFVSHSSQALFPQGSHQNLISAVVAYPKVASVDRVLGLVKSLDILGGNAFQGILMGAAAISTRIRSGAEAGIWVPVLDELYQQARGMWNIDRAKERDAVAASSTLYRKSNLDYSAMTDAEIEEHEFLALFPNFEDVVEEQAGPQGTKPVSSLMATQDQVSILCDLHVSLMSSVQETRVADVTFQDLRKQTLQTLLDLPADSLTATLDHDSLPFRLSLLHGKIASLETSGDSNLRPNFYLDSNVPEVRKVVPILTRLLEQLEALQIEWPDQEVLRHLGDLVKKVLEIDGHSPIAKILSAIEQLLLRTEDWEMYANRDNSLRLHREALTTLIVDWRRLELSCWNALLEAETKECRRTGAKWWFQLYDSSIRGVLIAAAEEDDGQGEKVTVYLRDLVSILTDFMTSSTLGEFVYRLDLLDSFSAYSFAMASTKQGKESDALKRVGILLSSTRQYFQQFSGKSAARLASERAVLEKEIKNFIKLASWKDINVLALKASAQRSHHQLYKIVRKFRETLRTPVSSQLVPEFVSNPQQISVDCPPTVDPNVQAIPPPSDLTSPIDHVAKLHRTFVKFESLIHNKIRPTISKLSSDRAEELATEIISTCHRLASISVPSSLRAKDLGEKRAKFLKSVQSQKRKAWADWLKEMKHAGISHRLKPELLSQNIDPLWIKEQPILHKGDDQVLLDKLEGYFFKLQVCLATLRASSTAHHDDISSRDLGKGVAVVESIFNTGVALRASLAGSSAINKDLIKTLCRMKEFNLSAVLFYEEDLPVYLSQSRAFFFQASEMLAELTSAIRTFHLAKTASLSTTVDHLDKMKAESDNFRNEIMCIERSVDSSKFLALQKEEVDTLQRCTAFAKSLGEDLRLSVERYPQLAHLFVPSYDWVSVAAADLPPLPSPSNSTSGDVLQSFEALVNTLLITMQSASSYCDQQIEATREPEDDERYLSRLIDSVRRSNQVLNISTVHSQLEDMLRIIRDSSVAMEYLPRILPFLEAYLRLSQDQLIMQTHWVKSLFKLDYVLCSVVQTVATQGFCKIPDENEDGGNDYHGD
;
A
#
# COMPACT_ATOMS: atom_id res chain seq x y z
N MET A 1 2.78 -3.26 51.35
CA MET A 1 4.16 -3.62 50.95
C MET A 1 4.33 -5.12 51.09
N SER A 2 4.32 -5.83 49.98
CA SER A 2 4.46 -7.28 49.92
C SER A 2 5.90 -7.71 50.22
N ASP A 3 6.02 -8.78 50.99
CA ASP A 3 7.26 -9.40 51.44
C ASP A 3 8.04 -10.00 50.25
N ASN A 4 8.86 -9.18 49.56
CA ASN A 4 9.76 -9.61 48.49
C ASN A 4 10.88 -10.50 49.07
N GLU A 5 11.34 -11.51 48.33
CA GLU A 5 12.46 -12.38 48.70
C GLU A 5 13.71 -11.61 49.16
N VAL A 6 13.99 -10.45 48.58
CA VAL A 6 15.09 -9.57 49.00
C VAL A 6 14.86 -9.04 50.42
N LEU A 7 13.64 -8.59 50.75
CA LEU A 7 13.30 -8.14 52.09
C LEU A 7 13.34 -9.29 53.10
N ARG A 8 12.93 -10.49 52.70
CA ARG A 8 13.02 -11.69 53.54
C ARG A 8 14.47 -12.08 53.83
N HIS A 9 15.32 -12.06 52.80
CA HIS A 9 16.76 -12.29 52.94
C HIS A 9 17.43 -11.24 53.82
N LEU A 10 17.13 -9.95 53.60
CA LEU A 10 17.65 -8.85 54.40
C LEU A 10 17.17 -8.90 55.85
N ARG A 11 15.92 -9.31 56.11
CA ARG A 11 15.42 -9.53 57.48
C ARG A 11 16.12 -10.69 58.17
N LEU A 12 16.37 -11.80 57.47
CA LEU A 12 17.13 -12.92 58.00
C LEU A 12 18.58 -12.52 58.32
N GLN A 13 19.21 -11.73 57.45
CA GLN A 13 20.53 -11.16 57.71
C GLN A 13 20.49 -10.20 58.92
N LEU A 14 19.48 -9.34 59.01
CA LEU A 14 19.32 -8.40 60.13
C LEU A 14 19.07 -9.11 61.46
N GLU A 15 18.24 -10.16 61.49
CA GLU A 15 18.05 -11.01 62.67
C GLU A 15 19.34 -11.76 63.05
N SER A 16 20.09 -12.26 62.06
CA SER A 16 21.40 -12.88 62.28
C SER A 16 22.38 -11.90 62.90
N ILE A 17 22.41 -10.66 62.40
CA ILE A 17 23.28 -9.59 62.91
C ILE A 17 22.85 -9.17 64.32
N HIS A 18 21.55 -9.04 64.61
CA HIS A 18 21.05 -8.75 65.96
C HIS A 18 21.44 -9.85 66.97
N ARG A 19 21.31 -11.12 66.60
CA ARG A 19 21.76 -12.24 67.44
C ARG A 19 23.28 -12.23 67.66
N GLN A 20 24.06 -11.84 66.65
CA GLN A 20 25.51 -11.70 66.79
C GLN A 20 25.87 -10.54 67.74
N LEU A 21 25.18 -9.40 67.62
CA LEU A 21 25.33 -8.24 68.50
C LEU A 21 25.01 -8.55 69.98
N GLU A 22 24.01 -9.39 70.25
CA GLU A 22 23.65 -9.82 71.62
C GLU A 22 24.74 -10.68 72.31
N VAL A 23 25.61 -11.34 71.54
CA VAL A 23 26.64 -12.27 72.03
C VAL A 23 28.05 -11.63 71.98
N THR A 24 28.20 -10.44 71.42
CA THR A 24 29.51 -9.78 71.27
C THR A 24 29.90 -9.05 72.57
N PRO A 25 31.10 -9.26 73.15
CA PRO A 25 31.53 -8.52 74.34
C PRO A 25 31.62 -7.01 74.08
N GLN A 26 31.40 -6.21 75.13
CA GLN A 26 31.51 -4.75 75.10
C GLN A 26 32.94 -4.33 74.75
N LEU A 27 33.11 -3.83 73.51
CA LEU A 27 34.32 -3.24 72.91
C LEU A 27 35.54 -4.19 72.80
N PRO A 28 36.16 -4.33 71.62
CA PRO A 28 37.40 -5.08 71.47
C PRO A 28 38.54 -4.42 72.28
N GLU A 29 39.30 -5.20 73.05
CA GLU A 29 40.51 -4.71 73.72
C GLU A 29 41.59 -4.39 72.66
N ARG A 30 42.00 -3.12 72.59
CA ARG A 30 43.00 -2.64 71.62
C ARG A 30 44.36 -2.52 72.29
N HIS A 31 45.31 -3.38 71.92
CA HIS A 31 46.64 -3.39 72.55
C HIS A 31 47.71 -2.61 71.75
N ASP A 32 47.50 -2.33 70.46
CA ASP A 32 48.45 -1.60 69.62
C ASP A 32 48.04 -0.12 69.42
N ILE A 33 48.48 0.73 70.36
CA ILE A 33 48.27 2.18 70.34
C ILE A 33 48.99 2.82 69.13
N SER A 34 50.09 2.23 68.66
CA SER A 34 50.89 2.79 67.56
C SER A 34 50.19 2.64 66.22
N GLN A 35 49.60 1.49 65.94
CA GLN A 35 48.77 1.26 64.75
C GLN A 35 47.49 2.10 64.79
N LEU A 36 46.89 2.30 65.96
CA LEU A 36 45.71 3.17 66.10
C LEU A 36 46.05 4.64 65.77
N HIS A 37 47.22 5.12 66.20
CA HIS A 37 47.70 6.44 65.79
C HIS A 37 47.98 6.50 64.28
N GLN A 38 48.54 5.45 63.69
CA GLN A 38 48.76 5.37 62.25
C GLN A 38 47.43 5.40 61.47
N PHE A 39 46.41 4.68 61.93
CA PHE A 39 45.06 4.70 61.37
C PHE A 39 44.47 6.11 61.37
N TRP A 40 44.45 6.79 62.52
CA TRP A 40 43.88 8.15 62.59
C TRP A 40 44.71 9.19 61.84
N ASN A 41 46.04 9.02 61.76
CA ASN A 41 46.88 9.86 60.92
C ASN A 41 46.56 9.67 59.43
N GLU A 42 46.39 8.43 58.95
CA GLU A 42 46.04 8.18 57.55
C GLU A 42 44.62 8.67 57.23
N VAL A 43 43.65 8.43 58.10
CA VAL A 43 42.29 8.98 57.98
C VAL A 43 42.30 10.51 57.98
N GLY A 44 43.08 11.14 58.87
CA GLY A 44 43.25 12.60 58.92
C GLY A 44 43.86 13.16 57.64
N GLN A 45 44.95 12.57 57.16
CA GLN A 45 45.59 12.95 55.89
C GLN A 45 44.63 12.78 54.71
N PHE A 46 43.85 11.70 54.69
CA PHE A 46 42.84 11.48 53.65
C PHE A 46 41.75 12.56 53.67
N LEU A 47 41.25 12.94 54.85
CA LEU A 47 40.28 14.02 55.00
C LEU A 47 40.84 15.38 54.56
N GLU A 48 42.10 15.69 54.88
CA GLU A 48 42.71 16.97 54.53
C GLU A 48 43.11 17.09 53.06
N MET A 49 43.61 16.00 52.47
CA MET A 49 44.17 16.00 51.11
C MET A 49 43.14 15.65 50.04
N VAL A 50 42.28 14.66 50.29
CA VAL A 50 41.34 14.10 49.31
C VAL A 50 39.93 14.65 49.55
N LEU A 51 39.40 14.58 50.77
CA LEU A 51 38.06 15.08 51.12
C LEU A 51 38.06 16.51 51.68
N ASN A 52 38.97 17.34 51.20
CA ASN A 52 39.05 18.73 51.61
C ASN A 52 37.73 19.47 51.28
N PRO A 53 37.05 20.11 52.26
CA PRO A 53 35.78 20.78 52.02
C PRO A 53 35.83 21.82 50.89
N ALA A 54 36.92 22.57 50.77
CA ALA A 54 37.09 23.56 49.71
C ALA A 54 37.20 22.91 48.32
N LYS A 55 37.89 21.77 48.20
CA LYS A 55 37.99 21.03 46.93
C LYS A 55 36.63 20.45 46.53
N ILE A 56 35.91 19.89 47.49
CA ILE A 56 34.56 19.35 47.25
C ILE A 56 33.60 20.47 46.84
N GLU A 57 33.64 21.62 47.50
CA GLU A 57 32.81 22.77 47.17
C GLU A 57 33.14 23.34 45.78
N THR A 58 34.42 23.37 45.38
CA THR A 58 34.80 23.74 44.01
C THR A 58 34.27 22.76 42.97
N LEU A 59 34.34 21.45 43.23
CA LEU A 59 33.78 20.44 42.34
C LEU A 59 32.26 20.58 42.24
N ILE A 60 31.56 20.77 43.37
CA ILE A 60 30.11 21.00 43.39
C ILE A 60 29.73 22.25 42.59
N ASN A 61 30.49 23.34 42.73
CA ASN A 61 30.24 24.57 41.99
C ASN A 61 30.52 24.40 40.48
N LYS A 62 31.60 23.70 40.10
CA LYS A 62 31.89 23.34 38.70
C LYS A 62 30.79 22.48 38.07
N VAL A 63 30.26 21.52 38.85
CA VAL A 63 29.13 20.68 38.45
C VAL A 63 27.89 21.54 38.25
N ARG A 64 27.60 22.50 39.14
CA ARG A 64 26.47 23.44 38.97
C ARG A 64 26.64 24.39 37.79
N SER A 65 27.86 24.79 37.47
CA SER A 65 28.16 25.71 36.36
C SER A 65 28.32 25.00 35.01
N GLY A 66 28.30 23.67 34.95
CA GLY A 66 28.42 22.90 33.71
C GLY A 66 29.82 22.88 33.09
N ASP A 67 30.88 22.98 33.90
CA ASP A 67 32.26 22.97 33.41
C ASP A 67 32.64 21.59 32.83
N SER A 68 33.12 21.53 31.59
CA SER A 68 33.53 20.29 30.92
C SER A 68 34.51 19.39 31.71
N GLN A 69 35.28 19.95 32.64
CA GLN A 69 36.30 19.21 33.40
C GLN A 69 35.76 18.50 34.66
N PHE A 70 34.52 18.76 35.10
CA PHE A 70 34.02 18.18 36.36
C PHE A 70 33.97 16.65 36.35
N ARG A 71 33.74 16.02 35.18
CA ARG A 71 33.62 14.56 35.06
C ARG A 71 34.94 13.86 35.39
N LEU A 72 36.03 14.34 34.80
CA LEU A 72 37.37 13.81 35.04
C LEU A 72 37.78 14.02 36.50
N GLU A 73 37.47 15.18 37.08
CA GLU A 73 37.75 15.47 38.49
C GLU A 73 36.94 14.59 39.45
N GLU A 74 35.69 14.27 39.10
CA GLU A 74 34.87 13.33 39.87
C GLU A 74 35.40 11.89 39.76
N GLU A 75 35.80 11.44 38.57
CA GLU A 75 36.36 10.10 38.36
C GLU A 75 37.64 9.89 39.18
N VAL A 76 38.56 10.85 39.14
CA VAL A 76 39.80 10.81 39.94
C VAL A 76 39.50 10.77 41.45
N LEU A 77 38.48 11.51 41.90
CA LEU A 77 38.04 11.47 43.30
C LEU A 77 37.42 10.13 43.68
N GLN A 78 36.61 9.53 42.79
CA GLN A 78 36.03 8.19 42.99
C GLN A 78 37.11 7.10 43.06
N GLU A 79 38.14 7.15 42.22
CA GLU A 79 39.28 6.23 42.25
C GLU A 79 40.07 6.36 43.55
N SER A 80 40.30 7.60 44.01
CA SER A 80 40.97 7.89 45.27
C SER A 80 40.17 7.34 46.48
N LEU A 81 38.85 7.54 46.48
CA LEU A 81 37.94 6.99 47.50
C LEU A 81 37.90 5.46 47.48
N SER A 82 37.91 4.84 46.29
CA SER A 82 37.91 3.38 46.14
C SER A 82 39.23 2.76 46.62
N SER A 83 40.35 3.38 46.28
CA SER A 83 41.68 2.94 46.69
C SER A 83 41.85 3.00 48.21
N PHE A 84 41.38 4.09 48.84
CA PHE A 84 41.39 4.21 50.29
C PHE A 84 40.45 3.22 50.97
N TYR A 85 39.24 3.01 50.41
CA TYR A 85 38.30 2.00 50.89
C TYR A 85 38.92 0.59 50.94
N GLN A 86 39.62 0.18 49.88
CA GLN A 86 40.31 -1.12 49.85
C GLN A 86 41.49 -1.18 50.83
N ARG A 87 42.21 -0.07 50.98
CA ARG A 87 43.36 0.01 51.89
C ARG A 87 42.97 -0.17 53.35
N LEU A 88 41.82 0.39 53.76
CA LEU A 88 41.27 0.22 55.11
C LEU A 88 41.04 -1.26 55.47
N ASP A 89 40.62 -2.09 54.51
CA ASP A 89 40.45 -3.54 54.73
C ASP A 89 41.79 -4.27 54.85
N SER A 90 42.79 -3.87 54.07
CA SER A 90 44.07 -4.57 54.00
C SER A 90 45.03 -4.28 55.17
N LEU A 91 45.03 -3.06 55.70
CA LEU A 91 46.02 -2.60 56.68
C LEU A 91 45.51 -2.57 58.13
N TYR A 92 44.19 -2.54 58.35
CA TYR A 92 43.60 -2.24 59.65
C TYR A 92 42.53 -3.24 60.10
N HIS A 93 42.77 -4.54 59.86
CA HIS A 93 41.80 -5.59 60.23
C HIS A 93 41.47 -5.63 61.73
N ASP A 94 42.42 -5.24 62.59
CA ASP A 94 42.28 -5.20 64.05
C ASP A 94 41.34 -4.09 64.55
N PHE A 95 41.04 -3.10 63.70
CA PHE A 95 40.11 -2.00 63.97
C PHE A 95 38.84 -2.12 63.14
N SER A 96 38.37 -3.35 62.93
CA SER A 96 37.18 -3.64 62.11
C SER A 96 35.95 -2.81 62.50
N ASP A 97 35.77 -2.53 63.80
CA ASP A 97 34.70 -1.67 64.33
C ASP A 97 34.78 -0.22 63.82
N LEU A 98 35.99 0.36 63.73
CA LEU A 98 36.22 1.68 63.17
C LEU A 98 36.19 1.68 61.63
N VAL A 99 36.84 0.69 61.02
CA VAL A 99 36.96 0.53 59.57
C VAL A 99 35.58 0.42 58.93
N VAL A 100 34.66 -0.35 59.50
CA VAL A 100 33.30 -0.51 58.96
C VAL A 100 32.55 0.82 58.92
N ILE A 101 32.65 1.65 59.97
CA ILE A 101 31.98 2.95 60.03
C ILE A 101 32.58 3.91 59.00
N SER A 102 33.92 3.97 58.92
CA SER A 102 34.62 4.79 57.92
C SER A 102 34.31 4.37 56.50
N LYS A 103 34.25 3.06 56.23
CA LYS A 103 33.86 2.49 54.94
C LYS A 103 32.42 2.85 54.58
N LEU A 104 31.50 2.79 55.53
CA LEU A 104 30.11 3.19 55.30
C LEU A 104 30.01 4.68 54.94
N ALA A 105 30.74 5.55 55.65
CA ALA A 105 30.80 6.97 55.35
C ALA A 105 31.38 7.25 53.95
N ILE A 106 32.46 6.55 53.57
CA ILE A 106 33.05 6.65 52.23
C ILE A 106 32.04 6.20 51.17
N GLN A 107 31.32 5.10 51.38
CA GLN A 107 30.33 4.61 50.42
C GLN A 107 29.15 5.58 50.27
N TYR A 108 28.65 6.17 51.37
CA TYR A 108 27.63 7.22 51.29
C TYR A 108 28.14 8.45 50.55
N PHE A 109 29.37 8.88 50.78
CA PHE A 109 29.95 10.01 50.07
C PHE A 109 30.11 9.73 48.57
N ARG A 110 30.66 8.56 48.20
CA ARG A 110 30.81 8.11 46.81
C ARG A 110 29.47 8.06 46.08
N LEU A 111 28.45 7.47 46.72
CA LEU A 111 27.10 7.39 46.18
C LEU A 111 26.47 8.78 46.03
N GLY A 112 26.53 9.61 47.07
CA GLY A 112 25.97 10.96 47.05
C GLY A 112 26.60 11.84 45.98
N LEU A 113 27.93 11.79 45.84
CA LEU A 113 28.65 12.52 44.80
C LEU A 113 28.25 12.03 43.40
N ARG A 114 28.22 10.72 43.18
CA ARG A 114 27.85 10.14 41.88
C ARG A 114 26.41 10.49 41.50
N LEU A 115 25.47 10.43 42.45
CA LEU A 115 24.07 10.84 42.24
C LEU A 115 23.96 12.32 41.89
N PHE A 116 24.69 13.18 42.61
CA PHE A 116 24.70 14.62 42.35
C PHE A 116 25.25 14.95 40.95
N VAL A 117 26.41 14.39 40.59
CA VAL A 117 27.03 14.60 39.28
C VAL A 117 26.18 14.02 38.15
N SER A 118 25.56 12.85 38.35
CA SER A 118 24.67 12.23 37.36
C SER A 118 23.41 13.07 37.12
N HIS A 119 22.78 13.59 38.17
CA HIS A 119 21.60 14.43 38.07
C HIS A 119 21.91 15.79 37.41
N SER A 120 22.98 16.46 37.83
CA SER A 120 23.39 17.74 37.25
C SER A 120 23.84 17.60 35.79
N SER A 121 24.49 16.49 35.42
CA SER A 121 24.84 16.19 34.03
C SER A 121 23.60 16.07 33.13
N GLN A 122 22.50 15.50 33.63
CA GLN A 122 21.23 15.42 32.89
C GLN A 122 20.53 16.78 32.75
N ALA A 123 20.67 17.67 33.74
CA ALA A 123 20.04 18.99 33.73
C ALA A 123 20.81 20.01 32.85
N LEU A 124 22.12 19.90 32.76
CA LEU A 124 23.00 20.84 32.05
C LEU A 124 23.24 20.48 30.58
N PHE A 125 23.18 19.18 30.25
CA PHE A 125 23.25 18.69 28.88
C PHE A 125 21.89 18.08 28.51
N PRO A 126 20.98 18.85 27.87
CA PRO A 126 19.69 18.31 27.44
C PRO A 126 19.91 17.06 26.58
N GLN A 127 19.03 16.07 26.75
CA GLN A 127 19.14 14.75 26.11
C GLN A 127 19.49 14.89 24.63
N GLY A 128 20.62 14.29 24.24
CA GLY A 128 21.07 14.30 22.86
C GLY A 128 20.01 13.73 21.93
N SER A 129 19.95 14.22 20.71
CA SER A 129 18.96 13.80 19.71
C SER A 129 18.99 12.28 19.45
N HIS A 130 20.15 11.64 19.62
CA HIS A 130 20.32 10.18 19.65
C HIS A 130 19.45 9.51 20.74
N GLN A 131 19.52 9.98 21.99
CA GLN A 131 18.79 9.39 23.11
C GLN A 131 17.28 9.55 22.94
N ASN A 132 16.83 10.71 22.46
CA ASN A 132 15.41 10.97 22.18
C ASN A 132 14.88 9.98 21.12
N LEU A 133 15.70 9.66 20.11
CA LEU A 133 15.34 8.68 19.09
C LEU A 133 15.28 7.26 19.66
N ILE A 134 16.22 6.85 20.52
CA ILE A 134 16.14 5.54 21.21
C ILE A 134 14.85 5.48 22.03
N SER A 135 14.56 6.51 22.84
CA SER A 135 13.33 6.57 23.65
C SER A 135 12.08 6.50 22.78
N ALA A 136 12.06 7.19 21.63
CA ALA A 136 10.94 7.14 20.68
C ALA A 136 10.76 5.76 20.06
N VAL A 137 11.86 5.09 19.67
CA VAL A 137 11.82 3.76 19.04
C VAL A 137 11.43 2.67 20.03
N VAL A 138 11.81 2.75 21.30
CA VAL A 138 11.46 1.74 22.30
C VAL A 138 10.13 2.02 23.02
N ALA A 139 9.55 3.21 22.81
CA ALA A 139 8.32 3.61 23.49
C ALA A 139 7.19 2.58 23.30
N TYR A 140 6.40 2.47 24.37
CA TYR A 140 5.18 1.70 24.44
C TYR A 140 4.05 2.64 24.86
N PRO A 141 2.79 2.41 24.44
CA PRO A 141 2.35 1.49 23.39
C PRO A 141 2.87 1.89 21.99
N LYS A 142 2.66 1.05 20.97
CA LYS A 142 3.06 1.32 19.56
C LYS A 142 2.63 2.71 19.10
N VAL A 143 1.41 3.13 19.44
CA VAL A 143 0.88 4.45 19.06
C VAL A 143 1.73 5.60 19.64
N ALA A 144 2.18 5.48 20.89
CA ALA A 144 3.07 6.46 21.50
C ALA A 144 4.45 6.50 20.81
N SER A 145 4.95 5.36 20.35
CA SER A 145 6.18 5.30 19.56
C SER A 145 6.01 6.02 18.21
N VAL A 146 4.89 5.80 17.52
CA VAL A 146 4.56 6.51 16.27
C VAL A 146 4.55 8.02 16.51
N ASP A 147 3.85 8.51 17.53
CA ASP A 147 3.74 9.95 17.81
C ASP A 147 5.12 10.57 18.13
N ARG A 148 5.94 9.90 18.94
CA ARG A 148 7.31 10.36 19.26
C ARG A 148 8.25 10.35 18.05
N VAL A 149 8.18 9.32 17.21
CA VAL A 149 8.96 9.23 15.96
C VAL A 149 8.55 10.35 15.01
N LEU A 150 7.25 10.60 14.84
CA LEU A 150 6.73 11.68 14.00
C LEU A 150 7.21 13.06 14.48
N GLY A 151 7.27 13.29 15.80
CA GLY A 151 7.85 14.49 16.39
C GLY A 151 9.35 14.68 16.10
N LEU A 152 10.08 13.61 15.78
CA LEU A 152 11.51 13.61 15.50
C LEU A 152 11.86 13.44 14.01
N VAL A 153 10.87 13.37 13.10
CA VAL A 153 11.09 13.08 11.66
C VAL A 153 12.16 13.97 11.02
N LYS A 154 12.18 15.26 11.35
CA LYS A 154 13.16 16.23 10.82
C LYS A 154 14.59 16.03 11.34
N SER A 155 14.76 15.24 12.40
CA SER A 155 16.05 14.96 13.04
C SER A 155 16.58 13.56 12.74
N LEU A 156 15.92 12.76 11.89
CA LEU A 156 16.32 11.38 11.61
C LEU A 156 17.66 11.26 10.84
N ASP A 157 18.20 12.37 10.34
CA ASP A 157 19.52 12.45 9.71
C ASP A 157 20.68 12.04 10.65
N ILE A 158 20.44 11.97 11.96
CA ILE A 158 21.41 11.47 12.98
C ILE A 158 21.93 10.07 12.64
N LEU A 159 21.17 9.28 11.88
CA LEU A 159 21.57 7.95 11.44
C LEU A 159 22.73 7.97 10.42
N GLY A 160 23.14 9.14 9.93
CA GLY A 160 24.34 9.33 9.12
C GLY A 160 24.34 8.46 7.86
N GLY A 161 25.25 7.48 7.80
CA GLY A 161 25.32 6.52 6.68
C GLY A 161 24.05 5.70 6.47
N ASN A 162 23.17 5.60 7.48
CA ASN A 162 21.88 4.91 7.43
C ASN A 162 20.68 5.87 7.34
N ALA A 163 20.88 7.11 6.86
CA ALA A 163 19.81 8.12 6.77
C ALA A 163 18.54 7.63 6.04
N PHE A 164 18.69 6.78 5.01
CA PHE A 164 17.54 6.21 4.28
C PHE A 164 16.62 5.38 5.19
N GLN A 165 17.17 4.71 6.21
CA GLN A 165 16.40 3.98 7.20
C GLN A 165 15.55 4.92 8.07
N GLY A 166 16.05 6.12 8.37
CA GLY A 166 15.29 7.18 9.02
C GLY A 166 14.09 7.59 8.17
N ILE A 167 14.28 7.78 6.86
CA ILE A 167 13.18 8.07 5.92
C ILE A 167 12.12 6.98 5.96
N LEU A 168 12.54 5.70 5.87
CA LEU A 168 11.62 4.57 5.95
C LEU A 168 10.84 4.54 7.26
N MET A 169 11.50 4.83 8.38
CA MET A 169 10.84 4.91 9.67
C MET A 169 9.79 6.02 9.72
N GLY A 170 10.12 7.20 9.21
CA GLY A 170 9.17 8.33 9.10
C GLY A 170 7.97 7.97 8.22
N ALA A 171 8.22 7.40 7.03
CA ALA A 171 7.16 6.99 6.11
C ALA A 171 6.27 5.87 6.70
N ALA A 172 6.85 4.90 7.40
CA ALA A 172 6.12 3.83 8.08
C ALA A 172 5.31 4.36 9.28
N ALA A 173 5.84 5.33 10.02
CA ALA A 173 5.11 6.01 11.09
C ALA A 173 3.91 6.80 10.55
N ILE A 174 4.09 7.57 9.45
CA ILE A 174 2.99 8.27 8.76
C ILE A 174 1.94 7.26 8.28
N SER A 175 2.38 6.15 7.68
CA SER A 175 1.49 5.08 7.23
C SER A 175 0.67 4.49 8.36
N THR A 176 1.30 4.20 9.48
CA THR A 176 0.61 3.70 10.68
C THR A 176 -0.37 4.75 11.23
N ARG A 177 0.02 6.03 11.23
CA ARG A 177 -0.80 7.14 11.73
C ARG A 177 -2.06 7.36 10.89
N ILE A 178 -1.94 7.45 9.57
CA ILE A 178 -3.08 7.61 8.65
C ILE A 178 -4.02 6.39 8.75
N ARG A 179 -3.46 5.18 8.85
CA ARG A 179 -4.24 3.95 9.05
C ARG A 179 -5.00 3.93 10.37
N SER A 180 -4.41 4.49 11.42
CA SER A 180 -5.05 4.67 12.72
C SER A 180 -6.06 5.84 12.75
N GLY A 181 -6.52 6.29 11.57
CA GLY A 181 -7.63 7.22 11.42
C GLY A 181 -7.26 8.69 11.26
N ALA A 182 -5.98 9.05 11.31
CA ALA A 182 -5.54 10.43 11.12
C ALA A 182 -5.79 10.91 9.68
N GLU A 183 -6.07 12.20 9.52
CA GLU A 183 -6.31 12.81 8.22
C GLU A 183 -5.03 12.85 7.38
N ALA A 184 -5.10 12.32 6.15
CA ALA A 184 -3.95 12.25 5.25
C ALA A 184 -3.40 13.63 4.88
N GLY A 185 -4.26 14.65 4.74
CA GLY A 185 -3.88 16.00 4.32
C GLY A 185 -2.83 16.65 5.23
N ILE A 186 -2.82 16.32 6.53
CA ILE A 186 -1.84 16.83 7.50
C ILE A 186 -0.43 16.26 7.24
N TRP A 187 -0.36 14.98 6.84
CA TRP A 187 0.89 14.25 6.74
C TRP A 187 1.47 14.18 5.33
N VAL A 188 0.67 14.48 4.30
CA VAL A 188 1.11 14.50 2.90
C VAL A 188 2.30 15.45 2.66
N PRO A 189 2.37 16.67 3.23
CA PRO A 189 3.53 17.55 3.07
C PRO A 189 4.80 16.96 3.70
N VAL A 190 4.69 16.37 4.89
CA VAL A 190 5.82 15.71 5.58
C VAL A 190 6.30 14.49 4.81
N LEU A 191 5.37 13.71 4.26
CA LEU A 191 5.68 12.57 3.40
C LEU A 191 6.40 13.02 2.13
N ASP A 192 6.01 14.16 1.55
CA ASP A 192 6.67 14.72 0.38
C ASP A 192 8.12 15.13 0.67
N GLU A 193 8.39 15.75 1.82
CA GLU A 193 9.75 16.07 2.27
C GLU A 193 10.62 14.80 2.35
N LEU A 194 10.08 13.73 2.95
CA LEU A 194 10.75 12.43 3.04
C LEU A 194 11.03 11.81 1.66
N TYR A 195 10.07 11.88 0.74
CA TYR A 195 10.24 11.40 -0.63
C TYR A 195 11.29 12.19 -1.41
N GLN A 196 11.37 13.51 -1.23
CA GLN A 196 12.42 14.33 -1.83
C GLN A 196 13.81 13.95 -1.31
N GLN A 197 13.95 13.69 -0.01
CA GLN A 197 15.20 13.22 0.58
C GLN A 197 15.60 11.84 0.02
N ALA A 198 14.65 10.89 -0.06
CA ALA A 198 14.88 9.56 -0.60
C ALA A 198 15.36 9.62 -2.06
N ARG A 199 14.68 10.45 -2.86
CA ARG A 199 15.05 10.73 -4.25
C ARG A 199 16.46 11.32 -4.35
N GLY A 200 16.82 12.25 -3.47
CA GLY A 200 18.16 12.83 -3.41
C GLY A 200 19.25 11.78 -3.22
N MET A 201 19.09 10.90 -2.22
CA MET A 201 20.04 9.80 -1.95
C MET A 201 20.12 8.81 -3.12
N TRP A 202 18.97 8.42 -3.68
CA TRP A 202 18.92 7.53 -4.83
C TRP A 202 19.66 8.10 -6.05
N ASN A 203 19.49 9.39 -6.32
CA ASN A 203 20.18 10.07 -7.43
C ASN A 203 21.69 10.13 -7.22
N ILE A 204 22.16 10.29 -5.98
CA ILE A 204 23.59 10.24 -5.64
C ILE A 204 24.16 8.85 -5.93
N ASP A 205 23.47 7.78 -5.50
CA ASP A 205 23.92 6.40 -5.76
C ASP A 205 23.96 6.10 -7.27
N ARG A 206 22.95 6.56 -8.03
CA ARG A 206 22.93 6.40 -9.49
C ARG A 206 23.99 7.23 -10.20
N ALA A 207 24.34 8.42 -9.68
CA ALA A 207 25.46 9.20 -10.20
C ALA A 207 26.78 8.46 -9.97
N LYS A 208 27.02 7.94 -8.76
CA LYS A 208 28.21 7.13 -8.45
C LYS A 208 28.32 5.89 -9.32
N GLU A 209 27.20 5.20 -9.57
CA GLU A 209 27.17 4.03 -10.45
C GLU A 209 27.51 4.41 -11.90
N ARG A 210 26.94 5.51 -12.42
CA ARG A 210 27.30 6.03 -13.76
C ARG A 210 28.77 6.42 -13.85
N ASP A 211 29.31 7.06 -12.82
CA ASP A 211 30.72 7.44 -12.75
C ASP A 211 31.63 6.21 -12.67
N ALA A 212 31.24 5.17 -11.92
CA ALA A 212 31.96 3.91 -11.87
C ALA A 212 31.93 3.17 -13.22
N VAL A 213 30.77 3.14 -13.89
CA VAL A 213 30.65 2.61 -15.26
C VAL A 213 31.49 3.43 -16.24
N ALA A 214 31.45 4.76 -16.17
CA ALA A 214 32.26 5.63 -17.03
C ALA A 214 33.77 5.46 -16.76
N ALA A 215 34.19 5.37 -15.50
CA ALA A 215 35.57 5.11 -15.10
C ALA A 215 36.05 3.75 -15.60
N SER A 216 35.21 2.71 -15.49
CA SER A 216 35.52 1.40 -16.05
C SER A 216 35.65 1.49 -17.58
N SER A 217 34.71 2.13 -18.27
CA SER A 217 34.75 2.29 -19.74
C SER A 217 35.94 3.13 -20.25
N THR A 218 36.48 4.05 -19.45
CA THR A 218 37.64 4.88 -19.81
C THR A 218 38.98 4.19 -19.50
N LEU A 219 39.05 3.35 -18.46
CA LEU A 219 40.17 2.42 -18.22
C LEU A 219 40.34 1.42 -19.37
N TYR A 220 39.24 1.02 -20.01
CA TYR A 220 39.21 0.10 -21.16
C TYR A 220 39.80 0.67 -22.46
N ARG A 221 40.16 1.97 -22.54
CA ARG A 221 40.75 2.55 -23.76
C ARG A 221 42.28 2.40 -23.85
N LYS A 222 42.94 1.77 -22.87
CA LYS A 222 44.43 1.67 -22.81
C LYS A 222 45.04 0.26 -22.81
N SER A 223 44.27 -0.82 -22.84
CA SER A 223 44.84 -2.18 -23.00
C SER A 223 44.02 -3.01 -23.98
N ASN A 224 44.55 -3.18 -25.20
CA ASN A 224 44.14 -4.28 -26.06
C ASN A 224 44.53 -5.60 -25.36
N LEU A 225 43.58 -6.55 -25.31
CA LEU A 225 43.65 -7.90 -24.74
C LEU A 225 43.46 -7.99 -23.21
N ASP A 226 42.20 -7.92 -22.77
CA ASP A 226 41.54 -9.04 -22.08
C ASP A 226 40.05 -8.71 -21.92
N TYR A 227 39.19 -9.60 -22.44
CA TYR A 227 37.75 -9.53 -22.29
C TYR A 227 37.37 -9.90 -20.84
N SER A 228 36.62 -9.05 -20.14
CA SER A 228 35.81 -9.50 -18.99
C SER A 228 34.44 -8.85 -18.97
N ALA A 229 33.73 -8.91 -20.11
CA ALA A 229 32.31 -9.20 -20.02
C ALA A 229 32.22 -10.68 -19.67
N MET A 230 31.65 -11.02 -18.51
CA MET A 230 31.46 -12.42 -18.10
C MET A 230 30.78 -13.17 -19.25
N THR A 231 31.29 -14.35 -19.58
CA THR A 231 30.67 -15.16 -20.64
C THR A 231 29.28 -15.61 -20.21
N ASP A 232 28.37 -15.88 -21.14
CA ASP A 232 27.02 -16.38 -20.80
C ASP A 232 27.09 -17.63 -19.91
N ALA A 233 28.11 -18.48 -20.10
CA ALA A 233 28.37 -19.64 -19.26
C ALA A 233 28.74 -19.26 -17.81
N GLU A 234 29.57 -18.24 -17.62
CA GLU A 234 29.95 -17.73 -16.29
C GLU A 234 28.75 -17.06 -15.58
N ILE A 235 27.87 -16.39 -16.33
CA ILE A 235 26.63 -15.82 -15.78
C ILE A 235 25.68 -16.93 -15.33
N GLU A 236 25.51 -17.97 -16.15
CA GLU A 236 24.69 -19.15 -15.80
C GLU A 236 25.23 -19.88 -14.57
N GLU A 237 26.54 -20.05 -14.47
CA GLU A 237 27.20 -20.66 -13.33
C GLU A 237 26.99 -19.81 -12.06
N HIS A 238 27.14 -18.49 -12.15
CA HIS A 238 26.88 -17.58 -11.03
C HIS A 238 25.40 -17.60 -10.60
N GLU A 239 24.46 -17.60 -11.54
CA GLU A 239 23.03 -17.72 -11.24
C GLU A 239 22.68 -19.08 -10.62
N PHE A 240 23.31 -20.15 -11.09
CA PHE A 240 23.15 -21.50 -10.53
C PHE A 240 23.65 -21.53 -9.08
N LEU A 241 24.85 -21.01 -8.82
CA LEU A 241 25.44 -20.96 -7.48
C LEU A 241 24.67 -20.02 -6.53
N ALA A 242 24.05 -18.95 -7.05
CA ALA A 242 23.19 -18.08 -6.25
C ALA A 242 21.90 -18.79 -5.79
N LEU A 243 21.35 -19.68 -6.61
CA LEU A 243 20.17 -20.50 -6.28
C LEU A 243 20.53 -21.72 -5.43
N PHE A 244 21.68 -22.34 -5.71
CA PHE A 244 22.19 -23.55 -5.04
C PHE A 244 23.63 -23.30 -4.57
N PRO A 245 23.83 -22.62 -3.42
CA PRO A 245 25.16 -22.38 -2.90
C PRO A 245 25.89 -23.69 -2.60
N ASN A 246 27.18 -23.77 -2.95
CA ASN A 246 27.98 -24.93 -2.62
C ASN A 246 28.39 -24.89 -1.14
N PHE A 247 28.01 -25.92 -0.39
CA PHE A 247 28.31 -26.07 1.03
C PHE A 247 29.25 -27.25 1.31
N GLU A 248 29.99 -27.74 0.32
CA GLU A 248 30.91 -28.85 0.50
C GLU A 248 32.14 -28.48 1.35
N ASP A 249 32.55 -27.22 1.36
CA ASP A 249 33.73 -26.76 2.12
C ASP A 249 33.44 -26.43 3.60
N VAL A 250 32.21 -26.65 4.10
CA VAL A 250 31.78 -26.21 5.44
C VAL A 250 32.59 -26.87 6.58
N VAL A 251 33.22 -28.01 6.32
CA VAL A 251 33.94 -28.82 7.31
C VAL A 251 35.45 -28.90 7.01
N GLU A 252 35.90 -28.42 5.84
CA GLU A 252 37.32 -28.41 5.45
C GLU A 252 38.01 -27.10 5.89
N GLU A 253 39.19 -27.21 6.50
CA GLU A 253 39.96 -26.06 6.98
C GLU A 253 40.52 -25.23 5.81
N GLN A 254 39.89 -24.09 5.50
CA GLN A 254 40.55 -23.03 4.74
C GLN A 254 41.15 -21.99 5.69
N ALA A 255 42.46 -22.13 5.93
CA ALA A 255 43.31 -21.06 6.45
C ALA A 255 43.61 -20.04 5.33
N GLY A 256 42.72 -19.06 5.16
CA GLY A 256 42.96 -17.92 4.29
C GLY A 256 42.02 -16.77 4.65
N PRO A 257 42.49 -15.52 4.71
CA PRO A 257 41.59 -14.39 4.93
C PRO A 257 40.69 -14.27 3.71
N GLN A 258 39.42 -14.71 3.84
CA GLN A 258 38.37 -14.26 2.96
C GLN A 258 38.18 -12.77 3.21
N GLY A 259 39.01 -11.96 2.55
CA GLY A 259 38.76 -10.55 2.39
C GLY A 259 37.47 -10.41 1.61
N THR A 260 36.35 -10.26 2.32
CA THR A 260 35.13 -9.70 1.76
C THR A 260 35.54 -8.40 1.09
N LYS A 261 35.53 -8.40 -0.26
CA LYS A 261 35.69 -7.18 -1.04
C LYS A 261 34.72 -6.15 -0.44
N PRO A 262 35.15 -4.91 -0.16
CA PRO A 262 34.27 -3.91 0.44
C PRO A 262 33.09 -3.73 -0.50
N VAL A 263 31.92 -4.22 -0.07
CA VAL A 263 30.66 -3.96 -0.76
C VAL A 263 30.51 -2.45 -0.76
N SER A 264 30.42 -1.84 -1.94
CA SER A 264 30.21 -0.39 -2.05
C SER A 264 28.99 -0.02 -1.21
N SER A 265 29.15 0.85 -0.21
CA SER A 265 28.05 1.28 0.65
C SER A 265 27.10 2.18 -0.13
N LEU A 266 26.12 1.56 -0.78
CA LEU A 266 24.97 2.26 -1.36
C LEU A 266 24.23 2.98 -0.21
N MET A 267 23.84 4.23 -0.43
CA MET A 267 23.04 4.99 0.53
C MET A 267 21.61 4.45 0.64
N ALA A 268 21.08 3.89 -0.46
CA ALA A 268 19.79 3.22 -0.51
C ALA A 268 19.95 1.80 -1.08
N THR A 269 19.77 0.80 -0.21
CA THR A 269 19.79 -0.61 -0.67
C THR A 269 18.52 -0.95 -1.45
N GLN A 270 18.58 -1.95 -2.33
CA GLN A 270 17.43 -2.37 -3.14
C GLN A 270 16.23 -2.81 -2.28
N ASP A 271 16.50 -3.43 -1.12
CA ASP A 271 15.45 -3.86 -0.18
C ASP A 271 14.76 -2.65 0.46
N GLN A 272 15.55 -1.67 0.91
CA GLN A 272 15.02 -0.42 1.45
C GLN A 272 14.16 0.35 0.42
N VAL A 273 14.59 0.39 -0.83
CA VAL A 273 13.81 1.00 -1.92
C VAL A 273 12.49 0.26 -2.16
N SER A 274 12.50 -1.07 -2.12
CA SER A 274 11.27 -1.87 -2.21
C SER A 274 10.30 -1.56 -1.08
N ILE A 275 10.80 -1.46 0.16
CA ILE A 275 9.99 -1.11 1.33
C ILE A 275 9.36 0.28 1.17
N LEU A 276 10.11 1.27 0.67
CA LEU A 276 9.56 2.61 0.40
C LEU A 276 8.39 2.55 -0.59
N CYS A 277 8.55 1.79 -1.68
CA CYS A 277 7.53 1.62 -2.71
C CYS A 277 6.29 0.91 -2.16
N ASP A 278 6.50 -0.17 -1.39
CA ASP A 278 5.41 -0.90 -0.75
C ASP A 278 4.66 0.01 0.23
N LEU A 279 5.35 0.79 1.07
CA LEU A 279 4.74 1.78 1.96
C LEU A 279 3.93 2.82 1.18
N HIS A 280 4.44 3.32 0.05
CA HIS A 280 3.74 4.27 -0.81
C HIS A 280 2.44 3.68 -1.39
N VAL A 281 2.51 2.51 -2.02
CA VAL A 281 1.33 1.83 -2.59
C VAL A 281 0.32 1.55 -1.48
N SER A 282 0.81 1.12 -0.32
CA SER A 282 0.02 0.81 0.86
C SER A 282 -0.69 2.04 1.47
N LEU A 283 -0.05 3.22 1.42
CA LEU A 283 -0.61 4.51 1.84
C LEU A 283 -1.71 5.01 0.91
N MET A 284 -1.56 4.77 -0.40
CA MET A 284 -2.40 5.36 -1.45
C MET A 284 -3.49 4.42 -1.97
N SER A 285 -3.41 3.13 -1.64
CA SER A 285 -4.42 2.13 -2.02
C SER A 285 -5.71 2.26 -1.21
N SER A 286 -6.85 2.06 -1.87
CA SER A 286 -8.17 1.98 -1.24
C SER A 286 -8.42 0.67 -0.49
N VAL A 287 -7.69 -0.40 -0.83
CA VAL A 287 -7.78 -1.72 -0.17
C VAL A 287 -6.79 -1.74 0.99
N GLN A 288 -7.30 -1.46 2.18
CA GLN A 288 -6.49 -1.35 3.40
C GLN A 288 -6.16 -2.74 3.97
N GLU A 289 -5.10 -3.37 3.47
CA GLU A 289 -4.45 -4.46 4.22
C GLU A 289 -3.69 -3.86 5.41
N THR A 290 -4.36 -3.72 6.54
CA THR A 290 -3.83 -3.10 7.78
C THR A 290 -2.56 -3.76 8.31
N ARG A 291 -2.33 -5.05 8.02
CA ARG A 291 -1.23 -5.83 8.62
C ARG A 291 0.17 -5.47 8.10
N VAL A 292 0.31 -4.98 6.87
CA VAL A 292 1.65 -4.86 6.23
C VAL A 292 2.46 -3.69 6.81
N ALA A 293 1.85 -2.51 7.00
CA ALA A 293 2.59 -1.37 7.55
C ALA A 293 2.95 -1.53 9.01
N ASP A 294 2.08 -2.15 9.81
CA ASP A 294 2.37 -2.41 11.23
C ASP A 294 3.59 -3.30 11.39
N VAL A 295 3.66 -4.39 10.63
CA VAL A 295 4.82 -5.30 10.62
C VAL A 295 6.07 -4.55 10.16
N THR A 296 5.95 -3.78 9.06
CA THR A 296 7.08 -2.99 8.52
C THR A 296 7.60 -1.99 9.54
N PHE A 297 6.73 -1.25 10.24
CA PHE A 297 7.12 -0.31 11.28
C PHE A 297 7.81 -1.00 12.46
N GLN A 298 7.28 -2.14 12.91
CA GLN A 298 7.91 -2.93 13.98
C GLN A 298 9.30 -3.44 13.59
N ASP A 299 9.49 -3.89 12.36
CA ASP A 299 10.79 -4.39 11.89
C ASP A 299 11.81 -3.25 11.72
N LEU A 300 11.38 -2.09 11.19
CA LEU A 300 12.20 -0.89 11.12
C LEU A 300 12.61 -0.38 12.51
N ARG A 301 11.74 -0.49 13.53
CA ARG A 301 12.11 -0.18 14.93
C ARG A 301 13.26 -1.05 15.41
N LYS A 302 13.21 -2.37 15.17
CA LYS A 302 14.28 -3.31 15.56
C LYS A 302 15.60 -3.00 14.85
N GLN A 303 15.56 -2.82 13.52
CA GLN A 303 16.75 -2.52 12.72
C GLN A 303 17.40 -1.19 13.13
N THR A 304 16.57 -0.19 13.46
CA THR A 304 17.08 1.14 13.81
C THR A 304 17.64 1.14 15.21
N LEU A 305 17.02 0.41 16.13
CA LEU A 305 17.59 0.21 17.46
C LEU A 305 18.97 -0.47 17.37
N GLN A 306 19.15 -1.48 16.53
CA GLN A 306 20.47 -2.09 16.31
C GLN A 306 21.49 -1.05 15.82
N THR A 307 21.12 -0.27 14.80
CA THR A 307 21.99 0.80 14.27
C THR A 307 22.36 1.83 15.32
N LEU A 308 21.41 2.23 16.18
CA LEU A 308 21.66 3.22 17.24
C LEU A 308 22.55 2.67 18.35
N LEU A 309 22.43 1.38 18.68
CA LEU A 309 23.28 0.74 19.70
C LEU A 309 24.73 0.55 19.23
N ASP A 310 24.97 0.45 17.92
CA ASP A 310 26.32 0.34 17.34
C ASP A 310 27.07 1.68 17.30
N LEU A 311 26.35 2.80 17.45
CA LEU A 311 26.95 4.13 17.48
C LEU A 311 27.57 4.40 18.88
N PRO A 312 28.78 4.98 18.95
CA PRO A 312 29.41 5.29 20.23
C PRO A 312 28.57 6.34 20.98
N ALA A 313 28.08 5.97 22.17
CA ALA A 313 27.34 6.87 23.06
C ALA A 313 28.02 6.91 24.44
N ASP A 314 28.35 8.12 24.92
CA ASP A 314 29.09 8.30 26.18
C ASP A 314 28.29 7.86 27.42
N SER A 315 26.95 7.97 27.40
CA SER A 315 26.06 7.47 28.46
C SER A 315 24.58 7.52 28.06
N LEU A 316 23.80 6.48 28.41
CA LEU A 316 22.34 6.45 28.30
C LEU A 316 21.69 6.61 29.68
N THR A 317 20.46 7.12 29.75
CA THR A 317 19.77 7.30 31.04
C THR A 317 19.20 5.99 31.59
N ALA A 318 19.26 5.83 32.92
CA ALA A 318 18.66 4.69 33.61
C ALA A 318 17.13 4.59 33.41
N THR A 319 16.45 5.69 33.04
CA THR A 319 15.01 5.68 32.74
C THR A 319 14.67 4.80 31.53
N LEU A 320 15.59 4.68 30.57
CA LEU A 320 15.38 3.85 29.37
C LEU A 320 15.20 2.38 29.70
N ASP A 321 15.74 1.88 30.82
CA ASP A 321 15.51 0.50 31.24
C ASP A 321 14.03 0.23 31.55
N HIS A 322 13.37 1.20 32.20
CA HIS A 322 11.94 1.10 32.48
C HIS A 322 11.12 1.28 31.20
N ASP A 323 11.42 2.31 30.41
CA ASP A 323 10.67 2.64 29.19
C ASP A 323 10.76 1.52 28.13
N SER A 324 11.93 0.88 28.00
CA SER A 324 12.17 -0.17 27.02
C SER A 324 11.69 -1.56 27.46
N LEU A 325 11.26 -1.75 28.72
CA LEU A 325 10.92 -3.07 29.24
C LEU A 325 9.83 -3.78 28.40
N PRO A 326 8.70 -3.16 28.03
CA PRO A 326 7.71 -3.80 27.17
C PRO A 326 8.28 -4.21 25.82
N PHE A 327 9.10 -3.35 25.22
CA PHE A 327 9.74 -3.61 23.93
C PHE A 327 10.74 -4.78 24.01
N ARG A 328 11.55 -4.84 25.08
CA ARG A 328 12.49 -5.94 25.34
C ARG A 328 11.76 -7.27 25.55
N LEU A 329 10.66 -7.28 26.31
CA LEU A 329 9.84 -8.48 26.51
C LEU A 329 9.23 -8.95 25.19
N SER A 330 8.71 -8.04 24.37
CA SER A 330 8.19 -8.34 23.03
C SER A 330 9.27 -8.92 22.11
N LEU A 331 10.46 -8.32 22.08
CA LEU A 331 11.59 -8.81 21.30
C LEU A 331 12.01 -10.23 21.74
N LEU A 332 12.10 -10.46 23.05
CA LEU A 332 12.50 -11.74 23.61
C LEU A 332 11.46 -12.82 23.33
N HIS A 333 10.18 -12.51 23.50
CA HIS A 333 9.10 -13.42 23.15
C HIS A 333 9.06 -13.74 21.65
N GLY A 334 9.21 -12.72 20.79
CA GLY A 334 9.31 -12.93 19.35
C GLY A 334 10.48 -13.84 18.97
N LYS A 335 11.63 -13.68 19.62
CA LYS A 335 12.76 -14.61 19.46
C LYS A 335 12.42 -16.02 19.92
N ILE A 336 11.86 -16.22 21.12
CA ILE A 336 11.45 -17.56 21.60
C ILE A 336 10.45 -18.20 20.64
N ALA A 337 9.43 -17.45 20.22
CA ALA A 337 8.43 -17.93 19.27
C ALA A 337 9.07 -18.36 17.94
N SER A 338 10.06 -17.62 17.43
CA SER A 338 10.80 -17.99 16.22
C SER A 338 11.63 -19.29 16.36
N LEU A 339 12.00 -19.68 17.58
CA LEU A 339 12.69 -20.94 17.85
C LEU A 339 11.71 -22.13 17.97
N GLU A 340 10.45 -21.87 18.33
CA GLU A 340 9.44 -22.90 18.60
C GLU A 340 8.49 -23.15 17.42
N THR A 341 8.16 -22.11 16.65
CA THR A 341 7.19 -22.19 15.56
C THR A 341 7.88 -22.42 14.21
N SER A 342 7.40 -23.41 13.45
CA SER A 342 7.57 -23.41 12.00
C SER A 342 6.82 -22.20 11.48
N GLY A 343 7.48 -21.31 10.73
CA GLY A 343 6.89 -20.05 10.25
C GLY A 343 5.52 -20.22 9.59
N ASP A 344 4.80 -19.09 9.46
CA ASP A 344 3.41 -18.99 9.00
C ASP A 344 3.04 -20.04 7.91
N SER A 345 2.08 -20.90 8.21
CA SER A 345 1.76 -22.15 7.48
C SER A 345 1.41 -22.01 5.98
N ASN A 346 1.28 -20.78 5.47
CA ASN A 346 0.87 -20.49 4.10
C ASN A 346 2.02 -20.25 3.12
N LEU A 347 3.25 -19.96 3.60
CA LEU A 347 4.42 -19.72 2.73
C LEU A 347 5.57 -20.62 3.18
N ARG A 348 5.91 -21.63 2.37
CA ARG A 348 7.06 -22.50 2.65
C ARG A 348 8.35 -21.72 2.40
N PRO A 349 9.31 -21.71 3.35
CA PRO A 349 10.57 -21.00 3.18
C PRO A 349 11.44 -21.64 2.09
N ASN A 350 12.32 -20.84 1.50
CA ASN A 350 13.34 -21.30 0.56
C ASN A 350 14.36 -22.17 1.30
N PHE A 351 14.40 -23.46 0.95
CA PHE A 351 15.27 -24.46 1.58
C PHE A 351 16.77 -24.12 1.55
N TYR A 352 17.23 -23.38 0.54
CA TYR A 352 18.66 -23.13 0.30
C TYR A 352 19.16 -21.82 0.92
N LEU A 353 18.29 -20.84 1.12
CA LEU A 353 18.66 -19.49 1.56
C LEU A 353 18.01 -19.09 2.89
N ASP A 354 16.82 -19.59 3.21
CA ASP A 354 16.08 -19.19 4.39
C ASP A 354 16.41 -20.08 5.59
N SER A 355 16.44 -19.48 6.78
CA SER A 355 16.60 -20.20 8.05
C SER A 355 15.34 -20.99 8.41
N ASN A 356 15.49 -22.20 8.94
CA ASN A 356 14.38 -22.98 9.49
C ASN A 356 14.83 -23.67 10.79
N VAL A 357 14.81 -22.90 11.87
CA VAL A 357 15.32 -23.30 13.19
C VAL A 357 14.63 -24.57 13.73
N PRO A 358 13.29 -24.74 13.63
CA PRO A 358 12.62 -25.95 14.11
C PRO A 358 13.13 -27.24 13.45
N GLU A 359 13.42 -27.21 12.15
CA GLU A 359 13.98 -28.35 11.43
C GLU A 359 15.43 -28.58 11.79
N VAL A 360 16.25 -27.52 11.83
CA VAL A 360 17.66 -27.58 12.24
C VAL A 360 17.80 -28.17 13.64
N ARG A 361 16.92 -27.80 14.58
CA ARG A 361 16.93 -28.30 15.97
C ARG A 361 16.84 -29.84 16.07
N LYS A 362 16.26 -30.52 15.08
CA LYS A 362 16.13 -32.00 15.08
C LYS A 362 17.48 -32.71 15.04
N VAL A 363 18.53 -32.07 14.50
CA VAL A 363 19.87 -32.67 14.36
C VAL A 363 20.61 -32.73 15.70
N VAL A 364 20.39 -31.74 16.57
CA VAL A 364 21.10 -31.56 17.85
C VAL A 364 21.06 -32.81 18.73
N PRO A 365 19.88 -33.39 19.09
CA PRO A 365 19.84 -34.58 19.94
C PRO A 365 20.45 -35.83 19.28
N ILE A 366 20.58 -35.88 17.96
CA ILE A 366 21.25 -36.98 17.25
C ILE A 366 22.77 -36.84 17.41
N LEU A 367 23.29 -35.64 17.19
CA LEU A 367 24.72 -35.34 17.31
C LEU A 367 25.23 -35.40 18.75
N THR A 368 24.44 -34.94 19.75
CA THR A 368 24.84 -35.04 21.16
C THR A 368 25.00 -36.50 21.61
N ARG A 369 24.05 -37.38 21.25
CA ARG A 369 24.16 -38.82 21.56
C ARG A 369 25.32 -39.49 20.84
N LEU A 370 25.58 -39.10 19.59
CA LEU A 370 26.75 -39.58 18.85
C LEU A 370 28.05 -39.13 19.50
N LEU A 371 28.12 -37.88 19.98
CA LEU A 371 29.29 -37.36 20.68
C LEU A 371 29.54 -38.10 22.00
N GLU A 372 28.51 -38.31 22.82
CA GLU A 372 28.60 -39.08 24.06
C GLU A 372 29.14 -40.49 23.81
N GLN A 373 28.65 -41.16 22.75
CA GLN A 373 29.13 -42.48 22.37
C GLN A 373 30.58 -42.45 21.87
N LEU A 374 30.96 -41.46 21.07
CA LEU A 374 32.34 -41.30 20.58
C LEU A 374 33.32 -41.02 21.72
N GLU A 375 32.93 -40.21 22.72
CA GLU A 375 33.75 -39.94 23.91
C GLU A 375 33.94 -41.20 24.75
N ALA A 376 32.89 -42.02 24.93
CA ALA A 376 33.01 -43.32 25.61
C ALA A 376 33.96 -44.27 24.85
N LEU A 377 33.85 -44.33 23.51
CA LEU A 377 34.72 -45.15 22.67
C LEU A 377 36.17 -44.65 22.65
N GLN A 378 36.41 -43.34 22.74
CA GLN A 378 37.76 -42.77 22.84
C GLN A 378 38.46 -43.15 24.15
N ILE A 379 37.71 -43.30 25.25
CA ILE A 379 38.26 -43.77 26.52
C ILE A 379 38.70 -45.23 26.42
N GLU A 380 37.88 -46.07 25.77
CA GLU A 380 38.20 -47.50 25.58
C GLU A 380 39.28 -47.74 24.52
N TRP A 381 39.35 -46.88 23.49
CA TRP A 381 40.26 -47.01 22.34
C TRP A 381 41.06 -45.72 22.08
N PRO A 382 41.95 -45.30 23.00
CA PRO A 382 42.63 -44.00 22.94
C PRO A 382 43.61 -43.85 21.77
N ASP A 383 44.14 -44.96 21.24
CA ASP A 383 45.10 -44.97 20.13
C ASP A 383 44.44 -44.76 18.75
N GLN A 384 43.10 -44.72 18.67
CA GLN A 384 42.36 -44.63 17.41
C GLN A 384 42.06 -43.18 17.04
N GLU A 385 42.86 -42.60 16.16
CA GLU A 385 42.70 -41.21 15.70
C GLU A 385 41.37 -40.95 14.98
N VAL A 386 40.76 -41.98 14.36
CA VAL A 386 39.46 -41.87 13.66
C VAL A 386 38.36 -41.41 14.61
N LEU A 387 38.32 -41.93 15.84
CA LEU A 387 37.32 -41.56 16.83
C LEU A 387 37.49 -40.11 17.30
N ARG A 388 38.73 -39.65 17.46
CA ARG A 388 39.06 -38.25 17.78
C ARG A 388 38.60 -37.31 16.68
N HIS A 389 38.98 -37.61 15.43
CA HIS A 389 38.56 -36.82 14.28
C HIS A 389 37.03 -36.80 14.11
N LEU A 390 36.33 -37.92 14.30
CA LEU A 390 34.86 -37.94 14.28
C LEU A 390 34.26 -37.06 15.38
N GLY A 391 34.80 -37.11 16.59
CA GLY A 391 34.36 -36.23 17.68
C GLY A 391 34.58 -34.74 17.36
N ASP A 392 35.73 -34.39 16.78
CA ASP A 392 36.05 -33.03 16.35
C ASP A 392 35.10 -32.55 15.23
N LEU A 393 34.76 -33.43 14.27
CA LEU A 393 33.79 -33.14 13.22
C LEU A 393 32.39 -32.90 13.79
N VAL A 394 31.92 -33.72 14.74
CA VAL A 394 30.62 -33.51 15.40
C VAL A 394 30.58 -32.16 16.11
N LYS A 395 31.66 -31.76 16.79
CA LYS A 395 31.79 -30.45 17.43
C LYS A 395 31.74 -29.32 16.40
N LYS A 396 32.48 -29.42 15.28
CA LYS A 396 32.42 -28.45 14.17
C LYS A 396 31.01 -28.30 13.59
N VAL A 397 30.24 -29.38 13.47
CA VAL A 397 28.83 -29.29 13.00
C VAL A 397 27.94 -28.59 14.03
N LEU A 398 28.16 -28.83 15.33
CA LEU A 398 27.43 -28.15 16.41
C LEU A 398 27.78 -26.66 16.54
N GLU A 399 28.93 -26.22 16.02
CA GLU A 399 29.36 -24.81 15.96
C GLU A 399 28.67 -24.01 14.84
N ILE A 400 27.99 -24.68 13.88
CA ILE A 400 27.26 -24.00 12.81
C ILE A 400 26.07 -23.22 13.40
N ASP A 401 25.92 -21.95 13.01
CA ASP A 401 24.80 -21.09 13.43
C ASP A 401 23.44 -21.72 13.08
N GLY A 402 22.54 -21.79 14.06
CA GLY A 402 21.18 -22.34 13.91
C GLY A 402 20.28 -21.54 12.98
N HIS A 403 20.63 -20.29 12.65
CA HIS A 403 19.98 -19.50 11.62
C HIS A 403 20.51 -19.77 10.19
N SER A 404 21.46 -20.71 10.04
CA SER A 404 21.90 -21.16 8.72
C SER A 404 20.79 -21.90 7.95
N PRO A 405 20.81 -21.89 6.61
CA PRO A 405 19.90 -22.69 5.80
C PRO A 405 20.07 -24.19 6.07
N ILE A 406 18.97 -24.96 5.95
CA ILE A 406 19.01 -26.42 6.15
C ILE A 406 20.02 -27.07 5.19
N ALA A 407 20.12 -26.58 3.95
CA ALA A 407 21.06 -27.11 2.95
C ALA A 407 22.52 -27.14 3.43
N LYS A 408 22.95 -26.12 4.20
CA LYS A 408 24.31 -26.03 4.75
C LYS A 408 24.58 -27.14 5.77
N ILE A 409 23.63 -27.34 6.69
CA ILE A 409 23.73 -28.34 7.76
C ILE A 409 23.55 -29.75 7.20
N LEU A 410 22.67 -29.92 6.22
CA LEU A 410 22.48 -31.17 5.47
C LEU A 410 23.81 -31.63 4.84
N SER A 411 24.53 -30.72 4.16
CA SER A 411 25.85 -31.02 3.60
C SER A 411 26.82 -31.51 4.67
N ALA A 412 26.86 -30.83 5.83
CA ALA A 412 27.74 -31.17 6.93
C ALA A 412 27.44 -32.56 7.55
N ILE A 413 26.16 -32.91 7.74
CA ILE A 413 25.79 -34.24 8.26
C ILE A 413 25.92 -35.36 7.24
N GLU A 414 25.81 -35.08 5.94
CA GLU A 414 26.10 -36.05 4.88
C GLU A 414 27.58 -36.42 4.87
N GLN A 415 28.47 -35.44 5.05
CA GLN A 415 29.90 -35.68 5.21
C GLN A 415 30.22 -36.45 6.50
N LEU A 416 29.59 -36.07 7.61
CA LEU A 416 29.75 -36.77 8.89
C LEU A 416 29.35 -38.25 8.76
N LEU A 417 28.19 -38.53 8.15
CA LEU A 417 27.72 -39.90 7.94
C LEU A 417 28.70 -40.72 7.11
N LEU A 418 29.30 -40.13 6.06
CA LEU A 418 30.32 -40.80 5.25
C LEU A 418 31.55 -41.15 6.09
N ARG A 419 32.05 -40.21 6.92
CA ARG A 419 33.22 -40.44 7.78
C ARG A 419 32.98 -41.49 8.87
N THR A 420 31.74 -41.66 9.35
CA THR A 420 31.44 -42.72 10.32
C THR A 420 31.60 -44.14 9.74
N GLU A 421 31.63 -44.29 8.42
CA GLU A 421 31.86 -45.59 7.78
C GLU A 421 33.28 -46.11 8.02
N ASP A 422 34.26 -45.23 8.10
CA ASP A 422 35.67 -45.56 8.33
C ASP A 422 35.87 -46.32 9.66
N TRP A 423 35.08 -46.01 10.69
CA TRP A 423 35.07 -46.74 11.96
C TRP A 423 34.21 -48.00 11.91
N GLU A 424 33.01 -47.92 11.34
CA GLU A 424 32.05 -49.03 11.30
C GLU A 424 32.57 -50.25 10.53
N MET A 425 33.47 -50.05 9.56
CA MET A 425 34.13 -51.15 8.84
C MET A 425 34.96 -52.07 9.75
N TYR A 426 35.46 -51.56 10.88
CA TYR A 426 36.33 -52.30 11.82
C TYR A 426 35.70 -52.52 13.20
N ALA A 427 34.53 -51.92 13.46
CA ALA A 427 33.80 -52.05 14.72
C ALA A 427 33.18 -53.46 14.89
N ASN A 428 33.12 -53.93 16.14
CA ASN A 428 32.36 -55.10 16.56
C ASN A 428 30.92 -54.71 16.98
N ARG A 429 30.13 -55.67 17.48
CA ARG A 429 28.73 -55.42 17.84
C ARG A 429 28.56 -54.47 19.03
N ASP A 430 29.52 -54.45 19.95
CA ASP A 430 29.42 -53.72 21.22
C ASP A 430 29.91 -52.27 21.09
N ASN A 431 30.72 -51.95 20.07
CA ASN A 431 31.26 -50.60 19.80
C ASN A 431 30.81 -49.99 18.46
N SER A 432 29.72 -50.49 17.89
CA SER A 432 29.12 -50.03 16.63
C SER A 432 28.38 -48.69 16.77
N LEU A 433 28.45 -47.85 15.74
CA LEU A 433 27.74 -46.57 15.63
C LEU A 433 26.42 -46.68 14.85
N ARG A 434 25.98 -47.90 14.53
CA ARG A 434 24.84 -48.16 13.62
C ARG A 434 23.55 -47.42 13.98
N LEU A 435 23.17 -47.38 15.27
CA LEU A 435 21.95 -46.68 15.72
C LEU A 435 22.00 -45.17 15.40
N HIS A 436 23.18 -44.55 15.56
CA HIS A 436 23.39 -43.13 15.25
C HIS A 436 23.40 -42.89 13.75
N ARG A 437 24.00 -43.80 12.96
CA ARG A 437 23.98 -43.75 11.49
C ARG A 437 22.56 -43.89 10.92
N GLU A 438 21.74 -44.78 11.48
CA GLU A 438 20.34 -44.95 11.10
C GLU A 438 19.50 -43.69 11.40
N ALA A 439 19.74 -43.05 12.55
CA ALA A 439 19.10 -41.78 12.90
C ALA A 439 19.50 -40.63 11.96
N LEU A 440 20.80 -40.48 11.67
CA LEU A 440 21.29 -39.49 10.69
C LEU A 440 20.72 -39.74 9.29
N THR A 441 20.70 -40.99 8.84
CA THR A 441 20.14 -41.38 7.54
C THR A 441 18.66 -41.03 7.44
N THR A 442 17.88 -41.29 8.49
CA THR A 442 16.45 -40.95 8.53
C THR A 442 16.25 -39.44 8.42
N LEU A 443 17.01 -38.65 9.18
CA LEU A 443 16.92 -37.19 9.13
C LEU A 443 17.32 -36.62 7.76
N ILE A 444 18.39 -37.16 7.15
CA ILE A 444 18.81 -36.79 5.79
C ILE A 444 17.67 -37.06 4.80
N VAL A 445 17.03 -38.21 4.87
CA VAL A 445 15.89 -38.55 4.00
C VAL A 445 14.72 -37.58 4.20
N ASP A 446 14.40 -37.23 5.44
CA ASP A 446 13.33 -36.28 5.76
C ASP A 446 13.63 -34.86 5.24
N TRP A 447 14.87 -34.39 5.38
CA TRP A 447 15.29 -33.10 4.82
C TRP A 447 15.33 -33.10 3.30
N ARG A 448 15.69 -34.21 2.65
CA ARG A 448 15.58 -34.37 1.18
C ARG A 448 14.12 -34.37 0.71
N ARG A 449 13.18 -34.89 1.50
CA ARG A 449 11.73 -34.78 1.21
C ARG A 449 11.24 -33.34 1.39
N LEU A 450 11.70 -32.66 2.43
CA LEU A 450 11.39 -31.27 2.70
C LEU A 450 11.89 -30.37 1.55
N GLU A 451 13.12 -30.58 1.09
CA GLU A 451 13.73 -29.90 -0.07
C GLU A 451 12.81 -29.93 -1.29
N LEU A 452 12.35 -31.13 -1.69
CA LEU A 452 11.44 -31.32 -2.82
C LEU A 452 10.09 -30.62 -2.62
N SER A 453 9.60 -30.59 -1.37
CA SER A 453 8.35 -29.96 -1.03
C SER A 453 8.40 -28.42 -1.11
N CYS A 454 9.59 -27.83 -1.10
CA CYS A 454 9.84 -26.39 -1.16
C CYS A 454 10.08 -25.86 -2.58
N TRP A 455 10.20 -26.71 -3.61
CA TRP A 455 10.53 -26.27 -4.97
C TRP A 455 9.54 -25.26 -5.58
N ASN A 456 8.25 -25.33 -5.23
CA ASN A 456 7.27 -24.33 -5.70
C ASN A 456 7.50 -22.94 -5.08
N ALA A 457 8.12 -22.85 -3.90
CA ALA A 457 8.44 -21.57 -3.26
C ALA A 457 9.50 -20.78 -4.04
N LEU A 458 10.32 -21.45 -4.85
CA LEU A 458 11.31 -20.78 -5.71
C LEU A 458 10.65 -19.92 -6.79
N LEU A 459 9.55 -20.39 -7.41
CA LEU A 459 8.80 -19.58 -8.38
C LEU A 459 8.18 -18.34 -7.72
N GLU A 460 7.74 -18.47 -6.47
CA GLU A 460 7.21 -17.35 -5.69
C GLU A 460 8.31 -16.34 -5.34
N ALA A 461 9.49 -16.82 -4.94
CA ALA A 461 10.66 -15.98 -4.68
C ALA A 461 11.06 -15.17 -5.93
N GLU A 462 11.06 -15.79 -7.12
CA GLU A 462 11.35 -15.09 -8.38
C GLU A 462 10.28 -14.03 -8.72
N THR A 463 9.01 -14.29 -8.39
CA THR A 463 7.94 -13.30 -8.59
C THR A 463 8.16 -12.08 -7.68
N LYS A 464 8.55 -12.30 -6.42
CA LYS A 464 8.92 -11.24 -5.47
C LYS A 464 10.14 -10.46 -5.94
N GLU A 465 11.18 -11.14 -6.43
CA GLU A 465 12.39 -10.51 -6.96
C GLU A 465 12.11 -9.63 -8.19
N CYS A 466 11.21 -10.09 -9.08
CA CYS A 466 10.75 -9.29 -10.22
C CYS A 466 10.05 -8.00 -9.76
N ARG A 467 9.26 -8.04 -8.68
CA ARG A 467 8.64 -6.84 -8.09
C ARG A 467 9.68 -5.93 -7.44
N ARG A 468 10.62 -6.52 -6.69
CA ARG A 468 11.70 -5.81 -5.99
C ARG A 468 12.56 -5.04 -6.97
N THR A 469 12.97 -5.65 -8.07
CA THR A 469 13.75 -4.99 -9.15
C THR A 469 12.97 -3.89 -9.88
N GLY A 470 11.64 -4.01 -9.93
CA GLY A 470 10.73 -2.97 -10.43
C GLY A 470 10.62 -1.73 -9.54
N ALA A 471 11.06 -1.76 -8.27
CA ALA A 471 10.92 -0.64 -7.34
C ALA A 471 11.57 0.67 -7.82
N LYS A 472 12.61 0.60 -8.66
CA LYS A 472 13.24 1.77 -9.31
C LYS A 472 12.25 2.65 -10.11
N TRP A 473 11.17 2.07 -10.63
CA TRP A 473 10.17 2.78 -11.42
C TRP A 473 9.42 3.83 -10.58
N TRP A 474 9.34 3.64 -9.27
CA TRP A 474 8.73 4.60 -8.35
C TRP A 474 9.39 5.98 -8.43
N PHE A 475 10.72 6.05 -8.41
CA PHE A 475 11.45 7.32 -8.50
C PHE A 475 11.22 8.03 -9.84
N GLN A 476 11.15 7.26 -10.94
CA GLN A 476 10.90 7.83 -12.26
C GLN A 476 9.48 8.39 -12.38
N LEU A 477 8.49 7.69 -11.83
CA LEU A 477 7.11 8.18 -11.76
C LEU A 477 7.00 9.40 -10.84
N TYR A 478 7.66 9.41 -9.67
CA TYR A 478 7.66 10.58 -8.79
C TYR A 478 8.28 11.81 -9.48
N ASP A 479 9.37 11.63 -10.21
CA ASP A 479 10.03 12.71 -10.94
C ASP A 479 9.17 13.25 -12.09
N SER A 480 8.59 12.36 -12.88
CA SER A 480 7.81 12.74 -14.06
C SER A 480 6.39 13.22 -13.74
N SER A 481 5.69 12.55 -12.82
CA SER A 481 4.28 12.86 -12.54
C SER A 481 4.08 13.89 -11.43
N ILE A 482 5.04 14.06 -10.50
CA ILE A 482 4.91 15.02 -9.40
C ILE A 482 5.90 16.16 -9.53
N ARG A 483 7.21 15.88 -9.50
CA ARG A 483 8.23 16.96 -9.48
C ARG A 483 8.23 17.77 -10.77
N GLY A 484 8.24 17.12 -11.92
CA GLY A 484 8.26 17.79 -13.22
C GLY A 484 6.99 18.61 -13.48
N VAL A 485 5.82 18.12 -13.03
CA VAL A 485 4.56 18.88 -13.12
C VAL A 485 4.58 20.12 -12.24
N LEU A 486 5.08 20.02 -11.00
CA LEU A 486 5.21 21.16 -10.10
C LEU A 486 6.19 22.20 -10.65
N ILE A 487 7.32 21.76 -11.24
CA ILE A 487 8.27 22.66 -11.90
C ILE A 487 7.60 23.38 -13.08
N ALA A 488 6.88 22.66 -13.94
CA ALA A 488 6.16 23.26 -15.05
C ALA A 488 5.08 24.25 -14.59
N ALA A 489 4.39 23.95 -13.49
CA ALA A 489 3.39 24.84 -12.89
C ALA A 489 4.03 26.13 -12.33
N ALA A 490 5.20 26.04 -11.70
CA ALA A 490 5.95 27.20 -11.24
C ALA A 490 6.44 28.08 -12.40
N GLU A 491 6.99 27.48 -13.47
CA GLU A 491 7.40 28.22 -14.68
C GLU A 491 6.23 28.96 -15.36
N GLU A 492 5.04 28.35 -15.35
CA GLU A 492 3.82 28.96 -15.90
C GLU A 492 3.26 30.08 -15.00
N ASP A 493 3.56 30.04 -13.70
CA ASP A 493 3.25 31.14 -12.79
C ASP A 493 4.18 32.34 -12.96
N ASP A 494 5.43 32.09 -13.34
CA ASP A 494 6.42 33.10 -13.71
C ASP A 494 6.17 33.75 -15.10
N GLY A 495 5.03 33.45 -15.74
CA GLY A 495 4.59 34.09 -16.98
C GLY A 495 5.05 33.42 -18.28
N GLN A 496 5.65 32.21 -18.20
CA GLN A 496 5.94 31.40 -19.39
C GLN A 496 4.71 30.55 -19.74
N GLY A 497 3.86 31.03 -20.66
CA GLY A 497 2.54 30.43 -20.95
C GLY A 497 2.53 28.92 -21.28
N GLU A 498 1.40 28.25 -21.00
CA GLU A 498 1.01 26.84 -21.28
C GLU A 498 2.08 25.74 -21.09
N LYS A 499 3.09 25.98 -20.24
CA LYS A 499 4.16 25.01 -19.94
C LYS A 499 3.64 23.70 -19.36
N VAL A 500 2.63 23.76 -18.48
CA VAL A 500 2.02 22.57 -17.90
C VAL A 500 1.40 21.70 -18.98
N THR A 501 0.65 22.29 -19.92
CA THR A 501 -0.01 21.52 -20.99
C THR A 501 1.00 20.86 -21.94
N VAL A 502 2.09 21.56 -22.28
CA VAL A 502 3.19 20.99 -23.07
C VAL A 502 3.83 19.81 -22.34
N TYR A 503 4.17 20.00 -21.07
CA TYR A 503 4.77 18.96 -20.24
C TYR A 503 3.88 17.73 -20.09
N LEU A 504 2.57 17.93 -19.85
CA LEU A 504 1.61 16.85 -19.72
C LEU A 504 1.47 16.04 -21.02
N ARG A 505 1.59 16.69 -22.19
CA ARG A 505 1.57 15.98 -23.49
C ARG A 505 2.76 15.03 -23.63
N ASP A 506 3.96 15.49 -23.27
CA ASP A 506 5.17 14.65 -23.26
C ASP A 506 5.05 13.52 -22.23
N LEU A 507 4.47 13.82 -21.06
CA LEU A 507 4.21 12.84 -20.02
C LEU A 507 3.27 11.72 -20.50
N VAL A 508 2.26 12.01 -21.32
CA VAL A 508 1.38 10.96 -21.89
C VAL A 508 2.19 9.94 -22.70
N SER A 509 3.18 10.40 -23.47
CA SER A 509 4.09 9.50 -24.21
C SER A 509 4.92 8.65 -23.25
N ILE A 510 5.52 9.28 -22.24
CA ILE A 510 6.34 8.59 -21.24
C ILE A 510 5.54 7.52 -20.48
N LEU A 511 4.30 7.82 -20.08
CA LEU A 511 3.43 6.88 -19.39
C LEU A 511 2.96 5.74 -20.31
N THR A 512 2.76 6.02 -21.59
CA THR A 512 2.42 5.00 -22.59
C THR A 512 3.61 4.05 -22.77
N ASP A 513 4.82 4.59 -22.97
CA ASP A 513 6.06 3.82 -23.08
C ASP A 513 6.35 3.01 -21.81
N PHE A 514 6.06 3.59 -20.65
CA PHE A 514 6.16 2.91 -19.36
C PHE A 514 5.25 1.68 -19.27
N MET A 515 4.09 1.67 -19.90
CA MET A 515 3.21 0.48 -19.89
C MET A 515 3.51 -0.49 -21.03
N THR A 516 3.83 0.00 -22.23
CA THR A 516 4.10 -0.85 -23.41
C THR A 516 5.44 -1.57 -23.33
N SER A 517 6.44 -0.98 -22.66
CA SER A 517 7.74 -1.60 -22.36
C SER A 517 7.72 -2.56 -21.17
N SER A 518 6.56 -2.76 -20.54
CA SER A 518 6.43 -3.63 -19.38
C SER A 518 6.63 -5.11 -19.76
N THR A 519 7.17 -5.86 -18.81
CA THR A 519 7.26 -7.32 -18.88
C THR A 519 6.02 -7.96 -18.26
N LEU A 520 5.80 -9.24 -18.55
CA LEU A 520 4.64 -9.98 -18.01
C LEU A 520 4.60 -9.99 -16.48
N GLY A 521 5.78 -10.08 -15.82
CA GLY A 521 5.89 -10.06 -14.36
C GLY A 521 5.67 -8.69 -13.72
N GLU A 522 6.01 -7.59 -14.42
CA GLU A 522 5.91 -6.24 -13.88
C GLU A 522 4.57 -5.54 -14.19
N PHE A 523 3.79 -6.03 -15.15
CA PHE A 523 2.63 -5.32 -15.69
C PHE A 523 1.61 -4.88 -14.64
N VAL A 524 1.22 -5.79 -13.75
CA VAL A 524 0.27 -5.49 -12.66
C VAL A 524 0.89 -4.50 -11.67
N TYR A 525 2.16 -4.69 -11.31
CA TYR A 525 2.86 -3.78 -10.41
C TYR A 525 2.96 -2.36 -10.98
N ARG A 526 3.22 -2.20 -12.28
CA ARG A 526 3.21 -0.88 -12.94
C ARG A 526 1.82 -0.24 -12.91
N LEU A 527 0.73 -1.01 -13.04
CA LEU A 527 -0.64 -0.50 -12.87
C LEU A 527 -0.91 -0.04 -11.45
N ASP A 528 -0.45 -0.77 -10.44
CA ASP A 528 -0.59 -0.40 -9.03
C ASP A 528 0.15 0.90 -8.72
N LEU A 529 1.34 1.10 -9.30
CA LEU A 529 2.08 2.36 -9.20
C LEU A 529 1.32 3.53 -9.83
N LEU A 530 0.73 3.35 -11.02
CA LEU A 530 -0.07 4.42 -11.64
C LEU A 530 -1.29 4.81 -10.77
N ASP A 531 -1.93 3.84 -10.12
CA ASP A 531 -3.02 4.08 -9.17
C ASP A 531 -2.55 4.87 -7.94
N SER A 532 -1.45 4.42 -7.34
CA SER A 532 -0.90 5.03 -6.13
C SER A 532 -0.46 6.47 -6.38
N PHE A 533 0.17 6.74 -7.52
CA PHE A 533 0.55 8.09 -7.91
C PHE A 533 -0.66 8.96 -8.26
N SER A 534 -1.72 8.42 -8.87
CA SER A 534 -2.96 9.17 -9.10
C SER A 534 -3.57 9.64 -7.78
N ALA A 535 -3.73 8.74 -6.81
CA ALA A 535 -4.22 9.06 -5.48
C ALA A 535 -3.30 10.06 -4.74
N TYR A 536 -1.98 9.88 -4.85
CA TYR A 536 -1.01 10.80 -4.27
C TYR A 536 -1.07 12.20 -4.90
N SER A 537 -1.26 12.31 -6.22
CA SER A 537 -1.44 13.60 -6.90
C SER A 537 -2.68 14.35 -6.39
N PHE A 538 -3.80 13.67 -6.17
CA PHE A 538 -5.00 14.29 -5.58
C PHE A 538 -4.78 14.69 -4.12
N ALA A 539 -4.10 13.85 -3.33
CA ALA A 539 -3.74 14.17 -1.96
C ALA A 539 -2.84 15.42 -1.90
N MET A 540 -1.81 15.49 -2.74
CA MET A 540 -0.95 16.68 -2.88
C MET A 540 -1.75 17.90 -3.34
N ALA A 541 -2.66 17.76 -4.30
CA ALA A 541 -3.48 18.87 -4.81
C ALA A 541 -4.34 19.52 -3.73
N SER A 542 -4.77 18.76 -2.71
CA SER A 542 -5.53 19.28 -1.56
C SER A 542 -4.70 20.15 -0.62
N THR A 543 -3.37 19.96 -0.61
CA THR A 543 -2.43 20.73 0.23
C THR A 543 -1.85 21.96 -0.47
N LYS A 544 -2.11 22.10 -1.78
CA LYS A 544 -1.57 23.16 -2.64
C LYS A 544 -2.70 24.09 -3.11
N GLN A 545 -2.34 25.27 -3.59
CA GLN A 545 -3.27 26.28 -4.10
C GLN A 545 -2.87 26.76 -5.50
N GLY A 546 -3.81 27.42 -6.20
CA GLY A 546 -3.56 27.99 -7.53
C GLY A 546 -3.17 26.94 -8.59
N LYS A 547 -2.27 27.33 -9.50
CA LYS A 547 -1.85 26.51 -10.66
C LYS A 547 -1.23 25.17 -10.26
N GLU A 548 -0.51 25.10 -9.13
CA GLU A 548 0.06 23.84 -8.64
C GLU A 548 -1.05 22.80 -8.34
N SER A 549 -2.13 23.22 -7.68
CA SER A 549 -3.27 22.35 -7.37
C SER A 549 -3.94 21.84 -8.64
N ASP A 550 -4.15 22.73 -9.61
CA ASP A 550 -4.81 22.39 -10.87
C ASP A 550 -3.94 21.46 -11.73
N ALA A 551 -2.64 21.72 -11.83
CA ALA A 551 -1.69 20.85 -12.53
C ALA A 551 -1.65 19.44 -11.92
N LEU A 552 -1.66 19.33 -10.59
CA LEU A 552 -1.70 18.04 -9.88
C LEU A 552 -3.04 17.30 -10.08
N LYS A 553 -4.18 18.00 -10.11
CA LYS A 553 -5.47 17.36 -10.46
C LYS A 553 -5.46 16.82 -11.89
N ARG A 554 -4.94 17.60 -12.85
CA ARG A 554 -4.82 17.18 -14.25
C ARG A 554 -3.95 15.94 -14.39
N VAL A 555 -2.78 15.90 -13.74
CA VAL A 555 -1.92 14.70 -13.78
C VAL A 555 -2.54 13.50 -13.06
N GLY A 556 -3.28 13.73 -11.97
CA GLY A 556 -4.02 12.68 -11.27
C GLY A 556 -5.06 12.01 -12.17
N ILE A 557 -5.79 12.81 -12.95
CA ILE A 557 -6.72 12.31 -13.98
C ILE A 557 -5.96 11.54 -15.06
N LEU A 558 -4.85 12.09 -15.57
CA LEU A 558 -4.03 11.45 -16.61
C LEU A 558 -3.54 10.05 -16.19
N LEU A 559 -3.02 9.92 -14.96
CA LEU A 559 -2.55 8.66 -14.39
C LEU A 559 -3.69 7.65 -14.26
N SER A 560 -4.84 8.08 -13.73
CA SER A 560 -6.02 7.21 -13.57
C SER A 560 -6.56 6.73 -14.93
N SER A 561 -6.69 7.63 -15.91
CA SER A 561 -7.12 7.31 -17.27
C SER A 561 -6.14 6.37 -17.99
N THR A 562 -4.84 6.52 -17.74
CA THR A 562 -3.81 5.62 -18.27
C THR A 562 -3.92 4.24 -17.65
N ARG A 563 -4.04 4.17 -16.32
CA ARG A 563 -4.27 2.91 -15.60
C ARG A 563 -5.53 2.19 -16.10
N GLN A 564 -6.68 2.87 -16.15
CA GLN A 564 -7.96 2.27 -16.56
C GLN A 564 -7.89 1.70 -17.97
N TYR A 565 -7.23 2.41 -18.89
CA TYR A 565 -6.99 1.94 -20.25
C TYR A 565 -6.17 0.64 -20.28
N PHE A 566 -5.01 0.59 -19.60
CA PHE A 566 -4.17 -0.60 -19.60
C PHE A 566 -4.73 -1.74 -18.74
N GLN A 567 -5.58 -1.43 -17.76
CA GLN A 567 -6.25 -2.42 -16.91
C GLN A 567 -7.10 -3.41 -17.74
N GLN A 568 -7.58 -3.02 -18.92
CA GLN A 568 -8.32 -3.91 -19.83
C GLN A 568 -7.52 -5.14 -20.28
N PHE A 569 -6.19 -5.04 -20.31
CA PHE A 569 -5.30 -6.13 -20.71
C PHE A 569 -4.82 -6.98 -19.52
N SER A 570 -5.13 -6.56 -18.27
CA SER A 570 -4.67 -7.23 -17.05
C SER A 570 -5.16 -8.68 -16.96
N GLY A 571 -6.44 -8.94 -17.30
CA GLY A 571 -7.01 -10.28 -17.26
C GLY A 571 -6.32 -11.25 -18.21
N LYS A 572 -6.02 -10.82 -19.44
CA LYS A 572 -5.27 -11.64 -20.42
C LYS A 572 -3.84 -11.90 -19.98
N SER A 573 -3.17 -10.87 -19.47
CA SER A 573 -1.79 -10.95 -18.99
C SER A 573 -1.68 -11.90 -17.80
N ALA A 574 -2.58 -11.77 -16.83
CA ALA A 574 -2.66 -12.65 -15.66
C ALA A 574 -2.99 -14.10 -16.06
N ALA A 575 -3.94 -14.31 -16.97
CA ALA A 575 -4.30 -15.64 -17.46
C ALA A 575 -3.12 -16.33 -18.18
N ARG A 576 -2.38 -15.60 -19.02
CA ARG A 576 -1.19 -16.13 -19.68
C ARG A 576 -0.11 -16.50 -18.67
N LEU A 577 0.24 -15.60 -17.75
CA LEU A 577 1.23 -15.87 -16.70
C LEU A 577 0.84 -17.07 -15.84
N ALA A 578 -0.43 -17.17 -15.44
CA ALA A 578 -0.95 -18.30 -14.68
C ALA A 578 -0.86 -19.61 -15.47
N SER A 579 -1.16 -19.59 -16.77
CA SER A 579 -1.07 -20.77 -17.63
C SER A 579 0.37 -21.25 -17.83
N GLU A 580 1.32 -20.33 -18.05
CA GLU A 580 2.75 -20.65 -18.21
C GLU A 580 3.34 -21.13 -16.87
N ARG A 581 2.99 -20.50 -15.74
CA ARG A 581 3.35 -20.97 -14.39
C ARG A 581 2.81 -22.37 -14.10
N ALA A 582 1.56 -22.65 -14.45
CA ALA A 582 0.94 -23.96 -14.22
C ALA A 582 1.65 -25.11 -14.97
N VAL A 583 2.18 -24.85 -16.17
CA VAL A 583 2.99 -25.81 -16.92
C VAL A 583 4.28 -26.15 -16.16
N LEU A 584 4.99 -25.13 -15.67
CA LEU A 584 6.23 -25.32 -14.91
C LEU A 584 5.98 -25.99 -13.55
N GLU A 585 4.92 -25.62 -12.84
CA GLU A 585 4.51 -26.31 -11.60
C GLU A 585 4.18 -27.79 -11.84
N LYS A 586 3.57 -28.12 -12.99
CA LYS A 586 3.31 -29.51 -13.38
C LYS A 586 4.60 -30.26 -13.70
N GLU A 587 5.57 -29.62 -14.35
CA GLU A 587 6.92 -30.19 -14.56
C GLU A 587 7.58 -30.51 -13.21
N ILE A 588 7.62 -29.54 -12.28
CA ILE A 588 8.13 -29.72 -10.91
C ILE A 588 7.44 -30.90 -10.22
N LYS A 589 6.10 -30.96 -10.23
CA LYS A 589 5.33 -32.06 -9.63
C LYS A 589 5.65 -33.42 -10.25
N ASN A 590 5.86 -33.48 -11.57
CA ASN A 590 6.24 -34.72 -12.24
C ASN A 590 7.65 -35.16 -11.85
N PHE A 591 8.61 -34.23 -11.77
CA PHE A 591 9.96 -34.53 -11.27
C PHE A 591 9.93 -35.07 -9.84
N ILE A 592 9.15 -34.45 -8.95
CA ILE A 592 8.98 -34.93 -7.56
C ILE A 592 8.38 -36.35 -7.54
N LYS A 593 7.42 -36.68 -8.42
CA LYS A 593 6.85 -38.03 -8.53
C LYS A 593 7.83 -39.07 -9.07
N LEU A 594 8.75 -38.67 -9.94
CA LEU A 594 9.79 -39.54 -10.50
C LEU A 594 10.93 -39.81 -9.51
N ALA A 595 11.08 -38.97 -8.48
CA ALA A 595 12.01 -39.23 -7.38
C ALA A 595 11.56 -40.49 -6.60
N SER A 596 12.19 -41.62 -6.89
CA SER A 596 11.96 -42.90 -6.22
C SER A 596 12.78 -42.99 -4.92
N TRP A 597 12.10 -43.31 -3.82
CA TRP A 597 12.70 -43.47 -2.48
C TRP A 597 13.05 -44.92 -2.14
N LYS A 598 13.07 -45.80 -3.14
CA LYS A 598 13.32 -47.24 -2.92
C LYS A 598 14.74 -47.53 -2.44
N ASP A 599 15.70 -46.66 -2.75
CA ASP A 599 17.09 -46.79 -2.31
C ASP A 599 17.39 -45.71 -1.24
N ILE A 600 17.57 -46.14 0.02
CA ILE A 600 17.93 -45.28 1.18
C ILE A 600 19.43 -44.89 1.14
N ASN A 601 20.14 -45.18 0.04
CA ASN A 601 21.56 -44.88 -0.07
C ASN A 601 21.78 -43.36 -0.20
N VAL A 602 22.35 -42.75 0.85
CA VAL A 602 22.59 -41.31 0.95
C VAL A 602 23.47 -40.77 -0.18
N LEU A 603 24.49 -41.51 -0.63
CA LEU A 603 25.35 -41.09 -1.75
C LEU A 603 24.57 -41.06 -3.07
N ALA A 604 23.67 -42.02 -3.28
CA ALA A 604 22.80 -42.04 -4.45
C ALA A 604 21.76 -40.89 -4.39
N LEU A 605 21.23 -40.58 -3.21
CA LEU A 605 20.34 -39.44 -3.00
C LEU A 605 21.04 -38.10 -3.29
N LYS A 606 22.28 -37.92 -2.83
CA LYS A 606 23.08 -36.71 -3.10
C LYS A 606 23.33 -36.54 -4.60
N ALA A 607 23.77 -37.58 -5.30
CA ALA A 607 23.99 -37.54 -6.75
C ALA A 607 22.69 -37.29 -7.54
N SER A 608 21.56 -37.85 -7.08
CA SER A 608 20.24 -37.59 -7.66
C SER A 608 19.78 -36.15 -7.44
N ALA A 609 20.04 -35.58 -6.26
CA ALA A 609 19.71 -34.19 -5.94
C ALA A 609 20.50 -33.21 -6.81
N GLN A 610 21.81 -33.40 -6.98
CA GLN A 610 22.65 -32.55 -7.83
C GLN A 610 22.17 -32.53 -9.29
N ARG A 611 21.78 -33.67 -9.86
CA ARG A 611 21.16 -33.71 -11.20
C ARG A 611 19.82 -32.98 -11.24
N SER A 612 19.04 -33.11 -10.17
CA SER A 612 17.74 -32.44 -10.04
C SER A 612 17.88 -30.93 -9.90
N HIS A 613 18.92 -30.41 -9.24
CA HIS A 613 19.20 -28.97 -9.15
C HIS A 613 19.43 -28.35 -10.52
N HIS A 614 20.20 -29.00 -11.41
CA HIS A 614 20.40 -28.52 -12.77
C HIS A 614 19.07 -28.47 -13.56
N GLN A 615 18.20 -29.46 -13.35
CA GLN A 615 16.89 -29.47 -13.99
C GLN A 615 15.96 -28.39 -13.41
N LEU A 616 15.99 -28.18 -12.09
CA LEU A 616 15.23 -27.14 -11.41
C LEU A 616 15.71 -25.75 -11.80
N TYR A 617 17.03 -25.54 -11.90
CA TYR A 617 17.62 -24.31 -12.44
C TYR A 617 17.08 -23.98 -13.82
N LYS A 618 17.01 -24.98 -14.73
CA LYS A 618 16.40 -24.80 -16.06
C LYS A 618 14.93 -24.37 -15.97
N ILE A 619 14.15 -24.93 -15.05
CA ILE A 619 12.74 -24.55 -14.84
C ILE A 619 12.64 -23.11 -14.31
N VAL A 620 13.44 -22.75 -13.30
CA VAL A 620 13.49 -21.41 -12.71
C VAL A 620 13.93 -20.37 -13.75
N ARG A 621 14.94 -20.67 -14.56
CA ARG A 621 15.39 -19.80 -15.65
C ARG A 621 14.32 -19.62 -16.73
N LYS A 622 13.65 -20.69 -17.15
CA LYS A 622 12.47 -20.59 -18.04
C LYS A 622 11.38 -19.69 -17.44
N PHE A 623 11.17 -19.75 -16.12
CA PHE A 623 10.23 -18.87 -15.44
C PHE A 623 10.71 -17.40 -15.41
N ARG A 624 12.00 -17.14 -15.16
CA ARG A 624 12.59 -15.79 -15.28
C ARG A 624 12.40 -15.22 -16.69
N GLU A 625 12.63 -16.01 -17.72
CA GLU A 625 12.41 -15.64 -19.13
C GLU A 625 10.92 -15.35 -19.40
N THR A 626 10.03 -16.18 -18.85
CA THR A 626 8.58 -15.97 -18.90
C THR A 626 8.21 -14.62 -18.26
N LEU A 627 8.69 -14.34 -17.06
CA LEU A 627 8.45 -13.07 -16.36
C LEU A 627 8.99 -11.86 -17.15
N ARG A 628 10.14 -12.01 -17.81
CA ARG A 628 10.79 -10.97 -18.64
C ARG A 628 10.18 -10.80 -20.03
N THR A 629 9.25 -11.68 -20.42
CA THR A 629 8.63 -11.61 -21.76
C THR A 629 7.85 -10.30 -21.91
N PRO A 630 8.07 -9.52 -23.00
CA PRO A 630 7.36 -8.27 -23.22
C PRO A 630 5.84 -8.46 -23.37
N VAL A 631 5.07 -7.57 -22.74
CA VAL A 631 3.60 -7.57 -22.83
C VAL A 631 3.08 -6.99 -24.16
N SER A 632 3.92 -6.33 -24.94
CA SER A 632 3.57 -5.70 -26.23
C SER A 632 2.73 -6.59 -27.17
N SER A 633 3.06 -7.89 -27.27
CA SER A 633 2.31 -8.87 -28.07
C SER A 633 0.86 -9.09 -27.64
N GLN A 634 0.51 -8.70 -26.41
CA GLN A 634 -0.83 -8.84 -25.82
C GLN A 634 -1.62 -7.52 -25.84
N LEU A 635 -0.93 -6.39 -26.04
CA LEU A 635 -1.52 -5.05 -26.14
C LEU A 635 -2.04 -4.77 -27.56
N VAL A 636 -2.71 -5.75 -28.16
CA VAL A 636 -3.22 -5.65 -29.53
C VAL A 636 -4.67 -5.17 -29.49
N PRO A 637 -5.07 -4.21 -30.36
CA PRO A 637 -6.46 -3.81 -30.49
C PRO A 637 -7.34 -5.01 -30.84
N GLU A 638 -8.37 -5.24 -30.02
CA GLU A 638 -9.43 -6.17 -30.37
C GLU A 638 -10.41 -5.47 -31.30
N PHE A 639 -10.33 -5.77 -32.60
CA PHE A 639 -11.44 -5.55 -33.51
C PHE A 639 -12.43 -6.70 -33.41
N VAL A 640 -13.70 -6.42 -33.63
CA VAL A 640 -14.75 -7.42 -33.62
C VAL A 640 -14.54 -8.38 -34.79
N SER A 641 -14.01 -9.58 -34.51
CA SER A 641 -13.81 -10.62 -35.54
C SER A 641 -15.14 -11.21 -36.02
N ASN A 642 -16.13 -11.29 -35.13
CA ASN A 642 -17.50 -11.66 -35.46
C ASN A 642 -18.49 -10.93 -34.54
N PRO A 643 -19.31 -10.01 -35.06
CA PRO A 643 -20.11 -9.13 -34.21
C PRO A 643 -21.28 -9.78 -33.45
N GLN A 644 -21.46 -11.09 -33.62
CA GLN A 644 -22.47 -11.90 -32.93
C GLN A 644 -22.15 -12.15 -31.43
N GLN A 645 -20.93 -11.87 -30.97
CA GLN A 645 -20.53 -12.07 -29.56
C GLN A 645 -20.94 -10.93 -28.62
N ILE A 646 -21.53 -9.85 -29.15
CA ILE A 646 -21.98 -8.72 -28.33
C ILE A 646 -23.34 -9.06 -27.72
N SER A 647 -23.37 -9.29 -26.40
CA SER A 647 -24.60 -9.55 -25.63
C SER A 647 -25.68 -8.50 -25.93
N VAL A 648 -26.89 -8.97 -26.21
CA VAL A 648 -28.12 -8.16 -26.26
C VAL A 648 -28.63 -8.09 -24.82
N ASP A 649 -28.54 -6.93 -24.19
CA ASP A 649 -29.02 -6.74 -22.83
C ASP A 649 -30.50 -6.37 -22.84
N CYS A 650 -31.18 -6.72 -21.75
CA CYS A 650 -32.61 -6.47 -21.55
C CYS A 650 -32.87 -4.96 -21.34
N PRO A 651 -34.04 -4.42 -21.74
CA PRO A 651 -34.40 -3.04 -21.47
C PRO A 651 -34.46 -2.77 -19.96
N PRO A 652 -34.22 -1.52 -19.52
CA PRO A 652 -34.37 -1.14 -18.13
C PRO A 652 -35.80 -1.39 -17.65
N THR A 653 -35.97 -2.17 -16.60
CA THR A 653 -37.20 -2.17 -15.80
C THR A 653 -37.19 -0.89 -14.97
N VAL A 654 -37.86 0.15 -15.46
CA VAL A 654 -38.28 1.28 -14.62
C VAL A 654 -39.22 0.70 -13.57
N ASP A 655 -38.85 0.82 -12.29
CA ASP A 655 -39.67 0.32 -11.20
C ASP A 655 -41.04 1.03 -11.25
N PRO A 656 -42.15 0.33 -11.52
CA PRO A 656 -43.45 0.97 -11.74
C PRO A 656 -44.08 1.52 -10.45
N ASN A 657 -43.55 1.14 -9.29
CA ASN A 657 -44.08 1.53 -7.99
C ASN A 657 -43.47 2.85 -7.50
N VAL A 658 -43.86 3.93 -8.16
CA VAL A 658 -43.52 5.29 -7.72
C VAL A 658 -44.55 5.69 -6.65
N GLN A 659 -44.16 5.65 -5.38
CA GLN A 659 -44.98 6.20 -4.30
C GLN A 659 -45.26 7.68 -4.57
N ALA A 660 -46.53 8.08 -4.45
CA ALA A 660 -46.97 9.46 -4.63
C ALA A 660 -46.29 10.37 -3.59
N ILE A 661 -45.75 11.50 -4.02
CA ILE A 661 -45.06 12.45 -3.14
C ILE A 661 -46.13 13.36 -2.52
N PRO A 662 -46.23 13.46 -1.18
CA PRO A 662 -47.20 14.34 -0.55
C PRO A 662 -46.85 15.82 -0.83
N PRO A 663 -47.86 16.67 -1.16
CA PRO A 663 -47.62 18.07 -1.45
C PRO A 663 -47.25 18.85 -0.18
N PRO A 664 -46.39 19.88 -0.29
CA PRO A 664 -45.97 20.69 0.85
C PRO A 664 -47.08 21.64 1.33
N SER A 665 -46.96 22.09 2.58
CA SER A 665 -47.82 23.12 3.18
C SER A 665 -47.47 24.52 2.66
N ASP A 666 -48.47 25.40 2.59
CA ASP A 666 -48.30 26.80 2.18
C ASP A 666 -47.41 27.59 3.17
N LEU A 667 -46.83 28.69 2.68
CA LEU A 667 -45.90 29.57 3.40
C LEU A 667 -46.38 31.02 3.28
N THR A 668 -46.09 31.87 4.26
CA THR A 668 -46.37 33.31 4.13
C THR A 668 -45.20 33.99 3.41
N SER A 669 -45.37 34.33 2.13
CA SER A 669 -44.36 35.05 1.33
C SER A 669 -45.03 36.17 0.51
N PRO A 670 -44.31 37.28 0.22
CA PRO A 670 -44.80 38.31 -0.70
C PRO A 670 -44.96 37.81 -2.15
N ILE A 671 -44.39 36.65 -2.49
CA ILE A 671 -44.42 36.06 -3.83
C ILE A 671 -45.57 35.04 -3.93
N ASP A 672 -46.54 35.25 -4.86
CA ASP A 672 -47.79 34.47 -4.94
C ASP A 672 -47.58 32.96 -5.12
N HIS A 673 -46.61 32.54 -5.94
CA HIS A 673 -46.34 31.11 -6.17
C HIS A 673 -45.57 30.43 -5.04
N VAL A 674 -44.88 31.21 -4.20
CA VAL A 674 -44.24 30.74 -2.96
C VAL A 674 -45.24 30.79 -1.79
N ALA A 675 -46.24 31.68 -1.85
CA ALA A 675 -47.31 31.71 -0.87
C ALA A 675 -48.24 30.48 -1.00
N LYS A 676 -48.46 30.00 -2.23
CA LYS A 676 -49.35 28.87 -2.56
C LYS A 676 -48.58 27.61 -2.97
N LEU A 677 -47.60 27.20 -2.17
CA LEU A 677 -46.71 26.06 -2.45
C LEU A 677 -47.47 24.77 -2.78
N HIS A 678 -48.60 24.49 -2.13
CA HIS A 678 -49.38 23.28 -2.42
C HIS A 678 -49.81 23.26 -3.89
N ARG A 679 -50.41 24.36 -4.36
CA ARG A 679 -50.87 24.50 -5.75
C ARG A 679 -49.69 24.53 -6.73
N THR A 680 -48.59 25.19 -6.34
CA THR A 680 -47.37 25.27 -7.15
C THR A 680 -46.73 23.90 -7.34
N PHE A 681 -46.63 23.10 -6.27
CA PHE A 681 -46.11 21.73 -6.32
C PHE A 681 -46.98 20.82 -7.17
N VAL A 682 -48.31 20.82 -6.99
CA VAL A 682 -49.20 19.98 -7.82
C VAL A 682 -49.03 20.31 -9.31
N LYS A 683 -48.87 21.59 -9.67
CA LYS A 683 -48.57 21.99 -11.05
C LYS A 683 -47.19 21.51 -11.49
N PHE A 684 -46.17 21.69 -10.66
CA PHE A 684 -44.80 21.23 -10.91
C PHE A 684 -44.75 19.73 -11.16
N GLU A 685 -45.33 18.93 -10.28
CA GLU A 685 -45.42 17.47 -10.37
C GLU A 685 -46.24 17.04 -11.60
N SER A 686 -47.36 17.71 -11.88
CA SER A 686 -48.16 17.43 -13.07
C SER A 686 -47.42 17.71 -14.37
N LEU A 687 -46.57 18.74 -14.43
CA LEU A 687 -45.73 19.03 -15.59
C LEU A 687 -44.69 17.92 -15.79
N ILE A 688 -44.09 17.44 -14.70
CA ILE A 688 -43.13 16.34 -14.73
C ILE A 688 -43.80 15.06 -15.23
N HIS A 689 -44.90 14.62 -14.60
CA HIS A 689 -45.56 13.36 -14.93
C HIS A 689 -46.27 13.37 -16.28
N ASN A 690 -46.95 14.45 -16.64
CA ASN A 690 -47.80 14.47 -17.84
C ASN A 690 -47.04 14.89 -19.10
N LYS A 691 -45.95 15.66 -18.98
CA LYS A 691 -45.18 16.18 -20.13
C LYS A 691 -43.74 15.71 -20.17
N ILE A 692 -42.93 16.03 -19.15
CA ILE A 692 -41.48 15.91 -19.23
C ILE A 692 -41.03 14.44 -19.20
N ARG A 693 -41.44 13.69 -18.18
CA ARG A 693 -41.04 12.29 -17.99
C ARG A 693 -41.47 11.39 -19.16
N PRO A 694 -42.71 11.47 -19.69
CA PRO A 694 -43.10 10.71 -20.88
C PRO A 694 -42.25 11.08 -22.11
N THR A 695 -41.83 12.34 -22.24
CA THR A 695 -40.97 12.77 -23.35
C THR A 695 -39.57 12.18 -23.22
N ILE A 696 -38.98 12.20 -22.03
CA ILE A 696 -37.68 11.57 -21.74
C ILE A 696 -37.73 10.06 -22.02
N SER A 697 -38.79 9.37 -21.58
CA SER A 697 -38.93 7.92 -21.81
C SER A 697 -39.04 7.53 -23.30
N LYS A 698 -39.45 8.46 -24.17
CA LYS A 698 -39.50 8.26 -25.62
C LYS A 698 -38.14 8.43 -26.30
N LEU A 699 -37.17 9.05 -25.62
CA LEU A 699 -35.79 9.23 -26.12
C LEU A 699 -34.98 7.95 -25.94
N SER A 700 -35.51 6.79 -26.34
CA SER A 700 -34.83 5.50 -26.18
C SER A 700 -33.64 5.36 -27.13
N SER A 701 -32.60 4.63 -26.67
CA SER A 701 -31.40 4.33 -27.48
C SER A 701 -31.60 3.17 -28.47
N ASP A 702 -32.79 2.57 -28.52
CA ASP A 702 -33.10 1.36 -29.31
C ASP A 702 -32.71 1.49 -30.78
N ARG A 703 -32.91 2.67 -31.39
CA ARG A 703 -32.54 2.92 -32.79
C ARG A 703 -31.04 2.77 -33.04
N ALA A 704 -30.20 3.21 -32.10
CA ALA A 704 -28.75 3.04 -32.22
C ALA A 704 -28.34 1.57 -32.08
N GLU A 705 -29.03 0.83 -31.19
CA GLU A 705 -28.80 -0.60 -31.01
C GLU A 705 -29.28 -1.42 -32.21
N GLU A 706 -30.48 -1.14 -32.73
CA GLU A 706 -31.05 -1.74 -33.93
C GLU A 706 -30.08 -1.55 -35.10
N LEU A 707 -29.62 -0.32 -35.34
CA LEU A 707 -28.66 0.00 -36.41
C LEU A 707 -27.36 -0.79 -36.25
N ALA A 708 -26.81 -0.87 -35.02
CA ALA A 708 -25.65 -1.71 -34.76
C ALA A 708 -25.96 -3.18 -35.11
N THR A 709 -27.06 -3.76 -34.61
CA THR A 709 -27.43 -5.16 -34.89
C THR A 709 -27.69 -5.44 -36.37
N GLU A 710 -28.26 -4.50 -37.11
CA GLU A 710 -28.50 -4.62 -38.55
C GLU A 710 -27.17 -4.67 -39.31
N ILE A 711 -26.23 -3.78 -38.98
CA ILE A 711 -24.88 -3.77 -39.58
C ILE A 711 -24.17 -5.08 -39.31
N ILE A 712 -24.23 -5.56 -38.06
CA ILE A 712 -23.68 -6.85 -37.63
C ILE A 712 -24.26 -8.00 -38.48
N SER A 713 -25.58 -8.06 -38.60
CA SER A 713 -26.27 -9.12 -39.35
C SER A 713 -25.97 -9.06 -40.86
N THR A 714 -25.87 -7.86 -41.42
CA THR A 714 -25.56 -7.62 -42.83
C THR A 714 -24.12 -8.01 -43.16
N CYS A 715 -23.16 -7.63 -42.32
CA CYS A 715 -21.77 -8.05 -42.44
C CYS A 715 -21.65 -9.58 -42.38
N HIS A 716 -22.33 -10.24 -41.43
CA HIS A 716 -22.37 -11.69 -41.36
C HIS A 716 -22.96 -12.33 -42.62
N ARG A 717 -24.10 -11.83 -43.10
CA ARG A 717 -24.75 -12.30 -44.33
C ARG A 717 -23.84 -12.17 -45.54
N LEU A 718 -23.05 -11.10 -45.65
CA LEU A 718 -22.13 -10.87 -46.76
C LEU A 718 -20.82 -11.67 -46.63
N ALA A 719 -20.35 -11.92 -45.40
CA ALA A 719 -19.16 -12.73 -45.14
C ALA A 719 -19.40 -14.24 -45.31
N SER A 720 -20.62 -14.71 -45.03
CA SER A 720 -21.01 -16.13 -45.16
C SER A 720 -21.31 -16.57 -46.60
N ILE A 721 -21.28 -15.66 -47.58
CA ILE A 721 -21.47 -15.99 -49.00
C ILE A 721 -20.23 -16.76 -49.49
N SER A 722 -20.34 -18.09 -49.55
CA SER A 722 -19.34 -18.99 -50.11
C SER A 722 -19.69 -19.40 -51.55
N VAL A 723 -18.69 -19.80 -52.33
CA VAL A 723 -18.89 -20.26 -53.71
C VAL A 723 -19.68 -21.57 -53.69
N PRO A 724 -20.83 -21.67 -54.40
CA PRO A 724 -21.63 -22.90 -54.41
C PRO A 724 -20.83 -24.10 -54.91
N SER A 725 -20.85 -25.20 -54.15
CA SER A 725 -20.17 -26.47 -54.46
C SER A 725 -20.74 -27.22 -55.67
N SER A 726 -21.81 -26.70 -56.30
CA SER A 726 -22.50 -27.27 -57.47
C SER A 726 -21.87 -26.90 -58.83
N LEU A 727 -20.78 -26.13 -58.86
CA LEU A 727 -20.09 -25.71 -60.10
C LEU A 727 -19.09 -26.79 -60.59
N ARG A 728 -19.38 -27.42 -61.74
CA ARG A 728 -18.50 -28.42 -62.38
C ARG A 728 -17.26 -27.81 -63.06
N ALA A 729 -16.16 -28.57 -63.09
CA ALA A 729 -14.78 -28.18 -63.44
C ALA A 729 -14.52 -27.45 -64.77
N LYS A 730 -15.44 -27.44 -65.75
CA LYS A 730 -15.20 -26.84 -67.09
C LYS A 730 -15.73 -25.41 -67.27
N ASP A 731 -16.65 -24.94 -66.42
CA ASP A 731 -17.19 -23.57 -66.46
C ASP A 731 -16.63 -22.68 -65.32
N LEU A 732 -15.55 -23.13 -64.69
CA LEU A 732 -15.17 -22.78 -63.32
C LEU A 732 -14.48 -21.41 -63.19
N GLY A 733 -13.91 -20.88 -64.27
CA GLY A 733 -13.32 -19.54 -64.28
C GLY A 733 -14.37 -18.44 -64.46
N GLU A 734 -15.15 -18.51 -65.53
CA GLU A 734 -16.06 -17.42 -65.94
C GLU A 734 -17.29 -17.28 -65.02
N LYS A 735 -17.91 -18.40 -64.61
CA LYS A 735 -19.05 -18.37 -63.68
C LYS A 735 -18.63 -17.99 -62.26
N ARG A 736 -17.43 -18.41 -61.83
CA ARG A 736 -16.85 -18.00 -60.54
C ARG A 736 -16.46 -16.54 -60.54
N ALA A 737 -15.86 -16.03 -61.62
CA ALA A 737 -15.54 -14.61 -61.78
C ALA A 737 -16.81 -13.76 -61.82
N LYS A 738 -17.87 -14.19 -62.52
CA LYS A 738 -19.20 -13.53 -62.50
C LYS A 738 -19.84 -13.54 -61.11
N PHE A 739 -19.75 -14.66 -60.38
CA PHE A 739 -20.24 -14.77 -59.00
C PHE A 739 -19.46 -13.85 -58.04
N LEU A 740 -18.12 -13.88 -58.09
CA LEU A 740 -17.27 -13.00 -57.28
C LEU A 740 -17.51 -11.52 -57.60
N LYS A 741 -17.66 -11.15 -58.88
CA LYS A 741 -18.07 -9.79 -59.28
C LYS A 741 -19.46 -9.41 -58.75
N SER A 742 -20.41 -10.34 -58.75
CA SER A 742 -21.74 -10.12 -58.15
C SER A 742 -21.65 -9.88 -56.63
N VAL A 743 -20.84 -10.67 -55.92
CA VAL A 743 -20.59 -10.50 -54.47
C VAL A 743 -19.89 -9.17 -54.20
N GLN A 744 -18.86 -8.82 -54.98
CA GLN A 744 -18.16 -7.54 -54.89
C GLN A 744 -19.11 -6.35 -55.14
N SER A 745 -20.01 -6.46 -56.12
CA SER A 745 -21.05 -5.45 -56.39
C SER A 745 -22.04 -5.33 -55.22
N GLN A 746 -22.48 -6.44 -54.64
CA GLN A 746 -23.33 -6.42 -53.45
C GLN A 746 -22.64 -5.77 -52.24
N LYS A 747 -21.35 -6.05 -52.01
CA LYS A 747 -20.58 -5.42 -50.93
C LYS A 747 -20.39 -3.91 -51.16
N ARG A 748 -20.07 -3.48 -52.38
CA ARG A 748 -19.96 -2.05 -52.74
C ARG A 748 -21.29 -1.32 -52.60
N LYS A 749 -22.40 -1.97 -53.00
CA LYS A 749 -23.75 -1.44 -52.81
C LYS A 749 -24.07 -1.30 -51.31
N ALA A 750 -23.82 -2.33 -50.51
CA ALA A 750 -24.04 -2.28 -49.07
C ALA A 750 -23.23 -1.16 -48.39
N TRP A 751 -21.98 -0.94 -48.80
CA TRP A 751 -21.16 0.18 -48.32
C TRP A 751 -21.74 1.55 -48.69
N ALA A 752 -22.19 1.72 -49.94
CA ALA A 752 -22.79 2.97 -50.41
C ALA A 752 -24.14 3.26 -49.74
N ASP A 753 -24.96 2.22 -49.55
CA ASP A 753 -26.24 2.31 -48.84
C ASP A 753 -26.00 2.62 -47.36
N TRP A 754 -25.01 2.00 -46.72
CA TRP A 754 -24.57 2.35 -45.36
C TRP A 754 -24.13 3.80 -45.23
N LEU A 755 -23.28 4.33 -46.12
CA LEU A 755 -22.89 5.74 -46.09
C LEU A 755 -24.09 6.68 -46.28
N LYS A 756 -25.05 6.32 -47.13
CA LYS A 756 -26.28 7.12 -47.27
C LYS A 756 -27.11 7.07 -45.98
N GLU A 757 -27.22 5.91 -45.36
CA GLU A 757 -27.95 5.73 -44.10
C GLU A 757 -27.29 6.52 -42.96
N MET A 758 -25.96 6.54 -42.85
CA MET A 758 -25.28 7.38 -41.84
C MET A 758 -25.53 8.88 -42.05
N LYS A 759 -25.57 9.34 -43.31
CA LYS A 759 -25.97 10.70 -43.64
C LYS A 759 -27.42 10.97 -43.26
N HIS A 760 -28.30 10.02 -43.55
CA HIS A 760 -29.72 10.08 -43.21
C HIS A 760 -29.94 10.04 -41.69
N ALA A 761 -29.10 9.33 -40.93
CA ALA A 761 -29.09 9.37 -39.46
C ALA A 761 -28.60 10.71 -38.89
N GLY A 762 -28.03 11.59 -39.73
CA GLY A 762 -27.54 12.92 -39.37
C GLY A 762 -26.07 12.97 -38.96
N ILE A 763 -25.31 11.92 -39.27
CA ILE A 763 -23.88 11.84 -38.98
C ILE A 763 -23.10 12.47 -40.14
N SER A 764 -22.18 13.37 -39.82
CA SER A 764 -21.45 14.11 -40.85
C SER A 764 -20.41 13.23 -41.54
N HIS A 765 -20.34 13.30 -42.87
CA HIS A 765 -19.26 12.71 -43.67
C HIS A 765 -17.97 13.54 -43.66
N ARG A 766 -17.97 14.66 -42.94
CA ARG A 766 -16.82 15.55 -42.77
C ARG A 766 -16.77 16.02 -41.31
N LEU A 767 -15.72 15.64 -40.61
CA LEU A 767 -15.48 16.16 -39.27
C LEU A 767 -14.85 17.55 -39.35
N LYS A 768 -15.23 18.44 -38.44
CA LYS A 768 -14.56 19.75 -38.30
C LYS A 768 -13.10 19.52 -37.91
N PRO A 769 -12.14 20.30 -38.43
CA PRO A 769 -10.71 20.12 -38.14
C PRO A 769 -10.40 20.22 -36.63
N GLU A 770 -11.10 21.09 -35.91
CA GLU A 770 -11.00 21.23 -34.44
C GLU A 770 -11.36 19.92 -33.71
N LEU A 771 -12.50 19.30 -34.05
CA LEU A 771 -12.95 18.04 -33.43
C LEU A 771 -12.01 16.88 -33.79
N LEU A 772 -11.47 16.88 -35.01
CA LEU A 772 -10.47 15.90 -35.41
C LEU A 772 -9.17 16.08 -34.61
N SER A 773 -8.72 17.32 -34.38
CA SER A 773 -7.53 17.59 -33.55
C SER A 773 -7.72 17.11 -32.11
N GLN A 774 -8.91 17.26 -31.53
CA GLN A 774 -9.25 16.72 -30.20
C GLN A 774 -9.21 15.19 -30.19
N ASN A 775 -9.83 14.53 -31.18
CA ASN A 775 -9.85 13.07 -31.26
C ASN A 775 -8.45 12.46 -31.53
N ILE A 776 -7.48 13.26 -32.00
CA ILE A 776 -6.10 12.84 -32.23
C ILE A 776 -5.22 13.15 -31.01
N ASP A 777 -5.48 14.23 -30.28
CA ASP A 777 -4.67 14.63 -29.12
C ASP A 777 -4.83 13.63 -27.96
N PRO A 778 -3.78 12.82 -27.64
CA PRO A 778 -3.87 11.82 -26.59
C PRO A 778 -4.05 12.46 -25.21
N LEU A 779 -3.58 13.69 -25.00
CA LEU A 779 -3.77 14.40 -23.74
C LEU A 779 -5.26 14.71 -23.51
N TRP A 780 -5.94 15.25 -24.52
CA TRP A 780 -7.37 15.58 -24.45
C TRP A 780 -8.24 14.35 -24.14
N ILE A 781 -7.92 13.20 -24.75
CA ILE A 781 -8.64 11.94 -24.50
C ILE A 781 -8.44 11.46 -23.07
N LYS A 782 -7.21 11.56 -22.54
CA LYS A 782 -6.90 11.07 -21.18
C LYS A 782 -7.38 12.04 -20.09
N GLU A 783 -7.56 13.32 -20.39
CA GLU A 783 -8.14 14.31 -19.48
C GLU A 783 -9.68 14.26 -19.41
N GLN A 784 -10.33 13.39 -20.18
CA GLN A 784 -11.78 13.23 -20.09
C GLN A 784 -12.22 12.83 -18.67
N PRO A 785 -13.31 13.41 -18.14
CA PRO A 785 -13.79 13.12 -16.78
C PRO A 785 -14.01 11.63 -16.54
N ILE A 786 -13.68 11.16 -15.35
CA ILE A 786 -13.79 9.74 -14.99
C ILE A 786 -15.21 9.43 -14.51
N LEU A 787 -15.80 8.34 -14.99
CA LEU A 787 -17.08 7.85 -14.48
C LEU A 787 -16.85 7.03 -13.20
N HIS A 788 -17.45 7.48 -12.09
CA HIS A 788 -17.39 6.77 -10.82
C HIS A 788 -18.32 5.56 -10.80
N LYS A 789 -17.85 4.45 -10.22
CA LYS A 789 -18.64 3.23 -9.96
C LYS A 789 -20.00 3.56 -9.34
N GLY A 790 -21.07 3.01 -9.91
CA GLY A 790 -22.46 3.28 -9.54
C GLY A 790 -23.27 1.99 -9.36
N ASP A 791 -24.59 2.13 -9.19
CA ASP A 791 -25.47 1.01 -8.84
C ASP A 791 -25.56 -0.06 -9.94
N ASP A 792 -25.46 0.31 -11.23
CA ASP A 792 -25.38 -0.62 -12.37
C ASP A 792 -23.94 -0.74 -12.89
N GLN A 793 -23.10 -1.42 -12.10
CA GLN A 793 -21.68 -1.61 -12.42
C GLN A 793 -21.46 -2.36 -13.74
N VAL A 794 -22.36 -3.28 -14.12
CA VAL A 794 -22.21 -4.10 -15.32
C VAL A 794 -22.38 -3.25 -16.59
N LEU A 795 -23.38 -2.36 -16.61
CA LEU A 795 -23.58 -1.44 -17.73
C LEU A 795 -22.41 -0.46 -17.86
N LEU A 796 -21.92 0.06 -16.72
CA LEU A 796 -20.78 0.98 -16.69
C LEU A 796 -19.50 0.30 -17.21
N ASP A 797 -19.19 -0.91 -16.76
CA ASP A 797 -18.02 -1.66 -17.21
C ASP A 797 -18.05 -1.92 -18.72
N LYS A 798 -19.25 -2.18 -19.29
CA LYS A 798 -19.42 -2.32 -20.75
C LYS A 798 -19.16 -1.01 -21.49
N LEU A 799 -19.70 0.11 -20.99
CA LEU A 799 -19.52 1.44 -21.62
C LEU A 799 -18.04 1.83 -21.65
N GLU A 800 -17.35 1.71 -20.51
CA GLU A 800 -15.93 2.06 -20.39
C GLU A 800 -15.09 1.10 -21.23
N GLY A 801 -15.48 -0.18 -21.22
CA GLY A 801 -14.99 -1.21 -22.13
C GLY A 801 -14.91 -0.73 -23.58
N TYR A 802 -16.02 -0.25 -24.15
CA TYR A 802 -16.05 0.23 -25.53
C TYR A 802 -15.23 1.51 -25.73
N PHE A 803 -15.31 2.48 -24.82
CA PHE A 803 -14.57 3.74 -24.92
C PHE A 803 -13.06 3.51 -25.06
N PHE A 804 -12.46 2.72 -24.18
CA PHE A 804 -11.03 2.43 -24.23
C PHE A 804 -10.64 1.55 -25.43
N LYS A 805 -11.48 0.58 -25.84
CA LYS A 805 -11.24 -0.18 -27.08
C LYS A 805 -11.19 0.73 -28.30
N LEU A 806 -12.11 1.70 -28.37
CA LEU A 806 -12.17 2.69 -29.46
C LEU A 806 -10.93 3.57 -29.54
N GLN A 807 -10.30 3.94 -28.41
CA GLN A 807 -9.06 4.73 -28.40
C GLN A 807 -7.95 4.09 -29.26
N VAL A 808 -7.82 2.76 -29.23
CA VAL A 808 -6.80 2.03 -30.02
C VAL A 808 -7.24 1.76 -31.45
N CYS A 809 -8.52 1.37 -31.59
CA CYS A 809 -9.08 1.02 -32.89
C CYS A 809 -9.06 2.23 -33.84
N LEU A 810 -9.35 3.43 -33.33
CA LEU A 810 -9.31 4.68 -34.11
C LEU A 810 -7.89 5.02 -34.59
N ALA A 811 -6.87 4.89 -33.74
CA ALA A 811 -5.49 5.12 -34.15
C ALA A 811 -5.07 4.19 -35.30
N THR A 812 -5.43 2.92 -35.20
CA THR A 812 -5.16 1.90 -36.24
C THR A 812 -5.93 2.18 -37.53
N LEU A 813 -7.18 2.63 -37.41
CA LEU A 813 -8.03 2.99 -38.55
C LEU A 813 -7.50 4.21 -39.31
N ARG A 814 -7.02 5.23 -38.59
CA ARG A 814 -6.34 6.40 -39.19
C ARG A 814 -5.09 5.98 -39.96
N ALA A 815 -4.27 5.10 -39.38
CA ALA A 815 -3.08 4.58 -40.05
C ALA A 815 -3.43 3.77 -41.31
N SER A 816 -4.56 3.06 -41.29
CA SER A 816 -5.03 2.27 -42.46
C SER A 816 -5.57 3.15 -43.59
N SER A 817 -5.81 4.46 -43.35
CA SER A 817 -6.30 5.39 -44.37
C SER A 817 -5.24 5.83 -45.37
N THR A 818 -3.95 5.65 -45.05
CA THR A 818 -2.83 5.95 -45.97
C THR A 818 -2.39 4.72 -46.78
N ALA A 819 -2.67 3.52 -46.28
CA ALA A 819 -2.30 2.23 -46.89
C ALA A 819 -3.51 1.27 -46.93
N HIS A 820 -4.58 1.67 -47.61
CA HIS A 820 -5.79 0.86 -47.78
C HIS A 820 -5.76 0.04 -49.07
N HIS A 821 -6.56 -1.03 -49.11
CA HIS A 821 -6.71 -1.89 -50.28
C HIS A 821 -7.24 -1.12 -51.50
N ASP A 822 -6.70 -1.40 -52.70
CA ASP A 822 -7.08 -0.77 -53.99
C ASP A 822 -8.57 -0.87 -54.37
N ASP A 823 -9.33 -1.71 -53.66
CA ASP A 823 -10.74 -1.98 -53.97
C ASP A 823 -11.69 -0.88 -53.48
N ILE A 824 -11.21 0.00 -52.60
CA ILE A 824 -11.94 1.15 -52.07
C ILE A 824 -11.22 2.47 -52.39
N SER A 825 -11.99 3.49 -52.79
CA SER A 825 -11.42 4.82 -53.06
C SER A 825 -11.03 5.50 -51.74
N SER A 826 -9.91 6.24 -51.72
CA SER A 826 -9.48 7.01 -50.54
C SER A 826 -10.55 8.00 -50.07
N ARG A 827 -11.37 8.51 -51.01
CA ARG A 827 -12.49 9.40 -50.73
C ARG A 827 -13.62 8.70 -49.97
N ASP A 828 -13.98 7.49 -50.36
CA ASP A 828 -15.08 6.76 -49.71
C ASP A 828 -14.65 6.15 -48.38
N LEU A 829 -13.41 5.67 -48.29
CA LEU A 829 -12.83 5.29 -47.01
C LEU A 829 -12.76 6.48 -46.05
N GLY A 830 -12.31 7.64 -46.52
CA GLY A 830 -12.28 8.88 -45.72
C GLY A 830 -13.65 9.32 -45.19
N LYS A 831 -14.74 9.10 -45.95
CA LYS A 831 -16.12 9.32 -45.44
C LYS A 831 -16.46 8.34 -44.32
N GLY A 832 -16.08 7.07 -44.46
CA GLY A 832 -16.29 6.06 -43.43
C GLY A 832 -15.56 6.38 -42.14
N VAL A 833 -14.28 6.77 -42.24
CA VAL A 833 -13.49 7.23 -41.08
C VAL A 833 -14.12 8.46 -40.43
N ALA A 834 -14.55 9.45 -41.23
CA ALA A 834 -15.21 10.65 -40.70
C ALA A 834 -16.51 10.35 -39.93
N VAL A 835 -17.28 9.34 -40.35
CA VAL A 835 -18.48 8.89 -39.64
C VAL A 835 -18.10 8.34 -38.26
N VAL A 836 -17.13 7.42 -38.19
CA VAL A 836 -16.65 6.82 -36.93
C VAL A 836 -16.15 7.91 -35.99
N GLU A 837 -15.29 8.82 -36.48
CA GLU A 837 -14.75 9.93 -35.68
C GLU A 837 -15.85 10.89 -35.17
N SER A 838 -16.91 11.10 -35.96
CA SER A 838 -18.05 11.94 -35.57
C SER A 838 -18.90 11.29 -34.47
N ILE A 839 -19.11 9.97 -34.53
CA ILE A 839 -19.84 9.24 -33.49
C ILE A 839 -19.00 9.19 -32.22
N PHE A 840 -17.71 8.89 -32.32
CA PHE A 840 -16.78 8.90 -31.19
C PHE A 840 -16.82 10.24 -30.44
N ASN A 841 -16.66 11.35 -31.15
CA ASN A 841 -16.68 12.69 -30.53
C ASN A 841 -18.01 12.97 -29.81
N THR A 842 -19.13 12.60 -30.45
CA THR A 842 -20.47 12.75 -29.86
C THR A 842 -20.65 11.89 -28.61
N GLY A 843 -20.16 10.64 -28.64
CA GLY A 843 -20.16 9.73 -27.51
C GLY A 843 -19.31 10.24 -26.35
N VAL A 844 -18.10 10.76 -26.63
CA VAL A 844 -17.22 11.36 -25.62
C VAL A 844 -17.86 12.59 -24.96
N ALA A 845 -18.47 13.48 -25.75
CA ALA A 845 -19.17 14.65 -25.21
C ALA A 845 -20.35 14.27 -24.28
N LEU A 846 -21.13 13.26 -24.67
CA LEU A 846 -22.20 12.73 -23.82
C LEU A 846 -21.65 12.04 -22.57
N ARG A 847 -20.55 11.29 -22.69
CA ARG A 847 -19.87 10.64 -21.56
C ARG A 847 -19.34 11.66 -20.55
N ALA A 848 -18.69 12.72 -21.03
CA ALA A 848 -18.17 13.79 -20.19
C ALA A 848 -19.28 14.52 -19.42
N SER A 849 -20.40 14.82 -20.10
CA SER A 849 -21.59 15.39 -19.46
C SER A 849 -22.20 14.45 -18.42
N LEU A 850 -22.27 13.14 -18.71
CA LEU A 850 -22.76 12.13 -17.77
C LEU A 850 -21.90 12.06 -16.51
N ALA A 851 -20.57 12.09 -16.66
CA ALA A 851 -19.63 12.01 -15.55
C ALA A 851 -19.79 13.18 -14.58
N GLY A 852 -19.86 14.42 -15.10
CA GLY A 852 -20.08 15.61 -14.26
C GLY A 852 -21.42 15.57 -13.52
N SER A 853 -22.50 15.20 -14.22
CA SER A 853 -23.84 15.15 -13.62
C SER A 853 -24.04 13.99 -12.65
N SER A 854 -23.42 12.83 -12.89
CA SER A 854 -23.57 11.65 -12.03
C SER A 854 -22.91 11.83 -10.66
N ALA A 855 -21.73 12.46 -10.60
CA ALA A 855 -21.06 12.75 -9.32
C ALA A 855 -21.91 13.66 -8.43
N ILE A 856 -22.38 14.78 -8.98
CA ILE A 856 -23.22 15.76 -8.26
C ILE A 856 -24.57 15.12 -7.87
N ASN A 857 -25.16 14.30 -8.73
CA ASN A 857 -26.41 13.61 -8.43
C ASN A 857 -26.27 12.66 -7.23
N LYS A 858 -25.15 11.92 -7.12
CA LYS A 858 -24.87 11.05 -5.98
C LYS A 858 -24.77 11.84 -4.67
N ASP A 859 -24.14 13.01 -4.69
CA ASP A 859 -24.04 13.85 -3.50
C ASP A 859 -25.40 14.44 -3.12
N LEU A 860 -26.19 14.88 -4.12
CA LEU A 860 -27.57 15.33 -3.90
C LEU A 860 -28.47 14.23 -3.29
N ILE A 861 -28.35 12.98 -3.74
CA ILE A 861 -29.09 11.83 -3.17
C ILE A 861 -28.75 11.68 -1.68
N LYS A 862 -27.46 11.72 -1.32
CA LYS A 862 -27.02 11.56 0.07
C LYS A 862 -27.54 12.70 0.94
N THR A 863 -27.45 13.95 0.46
CA THR A 863 -28.00 15.13 1.14
C THR A 863 -29.50 14.97 1.40
N LEU A 864 -30.27 14.55 0.39
CA LEU A 864 -31.72 14.37 0.51
C LEU A 864 -32.10 13.23 1.47
N CYS A 865 -31.40 12.09 1.42
CA CYS A 865 -31.62 10.98 2.35
C CYS A 865 -31.38 11.44 3.80
N ARG A 866 -30.27 12.14 4.05
CA ARG A 866 -29.97 12.68 5.39
C ARG A 866 -31.07 13.64 5.85
N MET A 867 -31.56 14.53 4.98
CA MET A 867 -32.66 15.45 5.30
C MET A 867 -33.97 14.72 5.68
N LYS A 868 -34.27 13.59 5.04
CA LYS A 868 -35.47 12.77 5.33
C LYS A 868 -35.39 12.04 6.67
N GLU A 869 -34.19 11.63 7.06
CA GLU A 869 -33.95 10.92 8.31
C GLU A 869 -34.05 11.84 9.54
N PHE A 870 -33.89 13.16 9.35
CA PHE A 870 -33.92 14.15 10.44
C PHE A 870 -35.30 14.38 11.06
N ASN A 871 -35.40 14.16 12.38
CA ASN A 871 -36.46 14.78 13.18
C ASN A 871 -36.13 16.25 13.45
N LEU A 872 -36.50 17.12 12.51
CA LEU A 872 -36.18 18.54 12.48
C LEU A 872 -36.55 19.34 13.75
N SER A 873 -37.50 18.87 14.58
CA SER A 873 -37.86 19.51 15.85
C SER A 873 -36.82 19.37 16.97
N ALA A 874 -35.85 18.46 16.83
CA ALA A 874 -34.85 18.13 17.83
C ALA A 874 -33.43 18.09 17.25
N VAL A 875 -33.21 18.76 16.12
CA VAL A 875 -31.91 18.87 15.45
C VAL A 875 -31.11 20.03 16.04
N LEU A 876 -29.82 19.81 16.23
CA LEU A 876 -28.85 20.81 16.68
C LEU A 876 -27.89 21.15 15.54
N PHE A 877 -27.58 22.44 15.37
CA PHE A 877 -26.74 22.96 14.30
C PHE A 877 -25.36 23.33 14.82
N TYR A 878 -24.34 23.17 13.97
CA TYR A 878 -22.93 23.30 14.33
C TYR A 878 -22.17 24.16 13.32
N GLU A 879 -20.97 24.59 13.70
CA GLU A 879 -20.05 25.36 12.87
C GLU A 879 -19.01 24.45 12.19
N GLU A 880 -18.02 25.06 11.52
CA GLU A 880 -16.97 24.36 10.77
C GLU A 880 -15.98 23.59 11.66
N ASP A 881 -16.11 23.69 12.98
CA ASP A 881 -15.33 22.94 13.96
C ASP A 881 -15.82 21.48 14.15
N LEU A 882 -17.06 21.17 13.78
CA LEU A 882 -17.62 19.82 13.91
C LEU A 882 -16.86 18.75 13.10
N PRO A 883 -16.56 18.93 11.79
CA PRO A 883 -15.80 17.93 11.03
C PRO A 883 -14.42 17.66 11.62
N VAL A 884 -13.75 18.69 12.15
CA VAL A 884 -12.44 18.56 12.82
C VAL A 884 -12.59 17.72 14.09
N TYR A 885 -13.61 18.01 14.91
CA TYR A 885 -13.91 17.21 16.10
C TYR A 885 -14.20 15.73 15.76
N LEU A 886 -15.01 15.46 14.74
CA LEU A 886 -15.37 14.10 14.32
C LEU A 886 -14.14 13.31 13.84
N SER A 887 -13.32 13.91 12.98
CA SER A 887 -12.09 13.29 12.46
C SER A 887 -11.09 12.97 13.59
N GLN A 888 -10.84 13.92 14.49
CA GLN A 888 -9.91 13.74 15.62
C GLN A 888 -10.43 12.73 16.65
N SER A 889 -11.74 12.76 16.95
CA SER A 889 -12.37 11.79 17.86
C SER A 889 -12.34 10.38 17.27
N ARG A 890 -12.63 10.21 15.98
CA ARG A 890 -12.53 8.91 15.29
C ARG A 890 -11.10 8.36 15.36
N ALA A 891 -10.10 9.20 15.10
CA ALA A 891 -8.70 8.82 15.17
C ALA A 891 -8.30 8.38 16.59
N PHE A 892 -8.74 9.13 17.62
CA PHE A 892 -8.51 8.76 19.02
C PHE A 892 -9.07 7.37 19.35
N PHE A 893 -10.33 7.08 19.03
CA PHE A 893 -10.93 5.77 19.36
C PHE A 893 -10.31 4.61 18.58
N PHE A 894 -9.88 4.85 17.34
CA PHE A 894 -9.12 3.85 16.60
C PHE A 894 -7.81 3.55 17.33
N GLN A 895 -7.03 4.58 17.65
CA GLN A 895 -5.74 4.45 18.32
C GLN A 895 -5.86 3.84 19.72
N ALA A 896 -6.90 4.21 20.47
CA ALA A 896 -7.23 3.62 21.76
C ALA A 896 -7.54 2.12 21.63
N SER A 897 -8.33 1.71 20.62
CA SER A 897 -8.61 0.30 20.34
C SER A 897 -7.34 -0.50 20.03
N GLU A 898 -6.45 0.04 19.19
CA GLU A 898 -5.16 -0.57 18.87
C GLU A 898 -4.27 -0.71 20.12
N MET A 899 -4.18 0.35 20.93
CA MET A 899 -3.44 0.33 22.20
C MET A 899 -4.00 -0.70 23.17
N LEU A 900 -5.33 -0.77 23.33
CA LEU A 900 -5.98 -1.75 24.20
C LEU A 900 -5.77 -3.18 23.70
N ALA A 901 -5.77 -3.40 22.38
CA ALA A 901 -5.47 -4.69 21.78
C ALA A 901 -4.02 -5.12 22.06
N GLU A 902 -3.06 -4.20 21.90
CA GLU A 902 -1.64 -4.42 22.22
C GLU A 902 -1.45 -4.72 23.71
N LEU A 903 -2.09 -3.95 24.60
CA LEU A 903 -2.05 -4.14 26.04
C LEU A 903 -2.61 -5.50 26.46
N THR A 904 -3.77 -5.87 25.91
CA THR A 904 -4.41 -7.16 26.20
C THR A 904 -3.53 -8.32 25.71
N SER A 905 -2.93 -8.19 24.51
CA SER A 905 -2.01 -9.17 23.96
C SER A 905 -0.74 -9.31 24.81
N ALA A 906 -0.16 -8.21 25.26
CA ALA A 906 1.02 -8.21 26.13
C ALA A 906 0.74 -8.89 27.47
N ILE A 907 -0.40 -8.61 28.11
CA ILE A 907 -0.79 -9.26 29.37
C ILE A 907 -1.02 -10.77 29.16
N ARG A 908 -1.71 -11.15 28.08
CA ARG A 908 -1.93 -12.55 27.69
C ARG A 908 -0.63 -13.31 27.54
N THR A 909 0.33 -12.70 26.84
CA THR A 909 1.59 -13.32 26.45
C THR A 909 2.58 -13.41 27.61
N PHE A 910 2.74 -12.34 28.39
CA PHE A 910 3.81 -12.28 29.40
C PHE A 910 3.36 -12.71 30.81
N HIS A 911 2.06 -12.64 31.12
CA HIS A 911 1.60 -12.72 32.51
C HIS A 911 0.46 -13.72 32.77
N LEU A 912 -0.35 -14.06 31.76
CA LEU A 912 -1.56 -14.87 31.99
C LEU A 912 -1.26 -16.34 32.37
N ALA A 913 -0.16 -16.90 31.86
CA ALA A 913 0.31 -18.23 32.24
C ALA A 913 0.68 -18.35 33.73
N LYS A 914 0.85 -17.22 34.44
CA LYS A 914 1.33 -17.19 35.83
C LYS A 914 0.26 -16.82 36.86
N THR A 915 -0.92 -16.32 36.46
CA THR A 915 -1.91 -15.79 37.42
C THR A 915 -3.34 -15.81 36.89
N ALA A 916 -4.19 -16.68 37.43
CA ALA A 916 -5.61 -16.79 37.06
C ALA A 916 -6.43 -15.51 37.34
N SER A 917 -5.98 -14.67 38.28
CA SER A 917 -6.60 -13.39 38.65
C SER A 917 -6.51 -12.31 37.56
N LEU A 918 -5.68 -12.48 36.53
CA LEU A 918 -5.54 -11.51 35.44
C LEU A 918 -6.57 -11.71 34.31
N SER A 919 -7.29 -12.83 34.30
CA SER A 919 -8.34 -13.13 33.31
C SER A 919 -9.45 -12.09 33.29
N THR A 920 -9.97 -11.71 34.47
CA THR A 920 -11.03 -10.71 34.60
C THR A 920 -10.59 -9.31 34.14
N THR A 921 -9.31 -8.98 34.29
CA THR A 921 -8.75 -7.70 33.81
C THR A 921 -8.67 -7.69 32.30
N VAL A 922 -8.22 -8.80 31.70
CA VAL A 922 -8.19 -8.98 30.24
C VAL A 922 -9.59 -8.90 29.65
N ASP A 923 -10.59 -9.53 30.26
CA ASP A 923 -11.99 -9.44 29.82
C ASP A 923 -12.52 -7.99 29.90
N HIS A 924 -12.10 -7.23 30.91
CA HIS A 924 -12.45 -5.81 31.03
C HIS A 924 -11.80 -4.97 29.94
N LEU A 925 -10.50 -5.17 29.67
CA LEU A 925 -9.79 -4.47 28.57
C LEU A 925 -10.37 -4.82 27.20
N ASP A 926 -10.74 -6.07 26.96
CA ASP A 926 -11.43 -6.48 25.72
C ASP A 926 -12.79 -5.80 25.56
N LYS A 927 -13.54 -5.59 26.66
CA LYS A 927 -14.79 -4.82 26.64
C LYS A 927 -14.54 -3.35 26.30
N MET A 928 -13.56 -2.71 26.95
CA MET A 928 -13.18 -1.32 26.65
C MET A 928 -12.73 -1.16 25.19
N LYS A 929 -12.01 -2.16 24.67
CA LYS A 929 -11.63 -2.20 23.26
C LYS A 929 -12.85 -2.29 22.35
N ALA A 930 -13.76 -3.23 22.63
CA ALA A 930 -15.00 -3.38 21.85
C ALA A 930 -15.86 -2.11 21.88
N GLU A 931 -15.94 -1.43 23.03
CA GLU A 931 -16.61 -0.13 23.15
C GLU A 931 -15.90 0.96 22.33
N SER A 932 -14.56 1.00 22.33
CA SER A 932 -13.77 1.91 21.48
C SER A 932 -14.00 1.65 20.00
N ASP A 933 -14.05 0.37 19.58
CA ASP A 933 -14.35 -0.03 18.21
C ASP A 933 -15.76 0.38 17.79
N ASN A 934 -16.75 0.26 18.68
CA ASN A 934 -18.12 0.69 18.46
C ASN A 934 -18.20 2.20 18.28
N PHE A 935 -17.62 2.99 19.20
CA PHE A 935 -17.60 4.44 19.08
C PHE A 935 -16.87 4.93 17.82
N ARG A 936 -15.74 4.30 17.45
CA ARG A 936 -15.08 4.56 16.17
C ARG A 936 -16.05 4.39 15.00
N ASN A 937 -16.79 3.29 14.96
CA ASN A 937 -17.70 2.98 13.86
C ASN A 937 -18.91 3.93 13.83
N GLU A 938 -19.46 4.28 14.99
CA GLU A 938 -20.55 5.26 15.14
C GLU A 938 -20.09 6.65 14.67
N ILE A 939 -18.95 7.15 15.13
CA ILE A 939 -18.39 8.44 14.69
C ILE A 939 -18.09 8.43 13.20
N MET A 940 -17.49 7.36 12.67
CA MET A 940 -17.22 7.22 11.23
C MET A 940 -18.51 7.28 10.40
N CYS A 941 -19.62 6.72 10.91
CA CYS A 941 -20.92 6.83 10.25
C CYS A 941 -21.42 8.26 10.24
N ILE A 942 -21.32 8.97 11.38
CA ILE A 942 -21.72 10.38 11.51
C ILE A 942 -20.87 11.26 10.58
N GLU A 943 -19.55 11.12 10.62
CA GLU A 943 -18.57 11.85 9.79
C GLU A 943 -18.85 11.67 8.30
N ARG A 944 -19.00 10.43 7.81
CA ARG A 944 -19.33 10.16 6.40
C ARG A 944 -20.64 10.81 5.99
N SER A 945 -21.63 10.76 6.86
CA SER A 945 -22.93 11.37 6.58
C SER A 945 -22.81 12.91 6.56
N VAL A 946 -21.96 13.52 7.41
CA VAL A 946 -21.77 14.98 7.47
C VAL A 946 -20.99 15.44 6.24
N ASP A 947 -19.89 14.75 5.92
CA ASP A 947 -19.02 15.06 4.78
C ASP A 947 -19.73 14.97 3.44
N SER A 948 -20.63 13.99 3.30
CA SER A 948 -21.39 13.75 2.07
C SER A 948 -22.56 14.71 1.87
N SER A 949 -23.16 15.22 2.95
CA SER A 949 -24.30 16.13 2.87
C SER A 949 -23.92 17.61 2.96
N LYS A 950 -22.71 17.90 3.47
CA LYS A 950 -22.26 19.24 3.88
C LYS A 950 -23.20 19.95 4.86
N PHE A 951 -24.14 19.21 5.45
CA PHE A 951 -25.13 19.72 6.38
C PHE A 951 -24.63 19.52 7.81
N LEU A 952 -24.17 20.62 8.42
CA LEU A 952 -23.57 20.66 9.76
C LEU A 952 -24.66 20.63 10.85
N ALA A 953 -25.43 19.55 10.88
CA ALA A 953 -26.51 19.35 11.82
C ALA A 953 -26.54 17.92 12.33
N LEU A 954 -26.85 17.72 13.61
CA LEU A 954 -26.89 16.41 14.26
C LEU A 954 -28.22 16.18 14.98
N GLN A 955 -28.65 14.93 15.05
CA GLN A 955 -29.78 14.49 15.85
C GLN A 955 -29.40 14.38 17.32
N LYS A 956 -30.41 14.42 18.19
CA LYS A 956 -30.22 14.14 19.62
C LYS A 956 -29.49 12.82 19.87
N GLU A 957 -29.81 11.75 19.14
CA GLU A 957 -29.13 10.45 19.29
C GLU A 957 -27.65 10.49 18.90
N GLU A 958 -27.32 11.22 17.83
CA GLU A 958 -25.93 11.43 17.40
C GLU A 958 -25.17 12.27 18.44
N VAL A 959 -25.79 13.33 18.97
CA VAL A 959 -25.19 14.19 20.00
C VAL A 959 -25.01 13.44 21.32
N ASP A 960 -26.00 12.67 21.76
CA ASP A 960 -25.91 11.79 22.93
C ASP A 960 -24.77 10.77 22.75
N THR A 961 -24.55 10.29 21.52
CA THR A 961 -23.43 9.42 21.18
C THR A 961 -22.09 10.15 21.33
N LEU A 962 -21.92 11.34 20.75
CA LEU A 962 -20.68 12.13 20.89
C LEU A 962 -20.39 12.54 22.35
N GLN A 963 -21.43 12.80 23.15
CA GLN A 963 -21.31 13.04 24.58
C GLN A 963 -20.84 11.79 25.33
N ARG A 964 -21.41 10.62 25.01
CA ARG A 964 -20.93 9.33 25.54
C ARG A 964 -19.48 9.05 25.13
N CYS A 965 -19.09 9.35 23.90
CA CYS A 965 -17.70 9.27 23.45
C CYS A 965 -16.79 10.14 24.31
N THR A 966 -17.13 11.42 24.50
CA THR A 966 -16.33 12.35 25.30
C THR A 966 -16.22 11.89 26.77
N ALA A 967 -17.30 11.37 27.34
CA ALA A 967 -17.29 10.81 28.69
C ALA A 967 -16.43 9.54 28.79
N PHE A 968 -16.54 8.64 27.80
CA PHE A 968 -15.79 7.39 27.75
C PHE A 968 -14.28 7.62 27.53
N ALA A 969 -13.89 8.61 26.72
CA ALA A 969 -12.48 8.99 26.57
C ALA A 969 -11.84 9.39 27.91
N LYS A 970 -12.60 10.09 28.77
CA LYS A 970 -12.17 10.46 30.12
C LYS A 970 -12.15 9.26 31.07
N SER A 971 -13.20 8.43 31.06
CA SER A 971 -13.26 7.24 31.92
C SER A 971 -12.18 6.22 31.59
N LEU A 972 -11.84 6.04 30.30
CA LEU A 972 -10.75 5.19 29.84
C LEU A 972 -9.41 5.58 30.52
N GLY A 973 -9.11 6.87 30.62
CA GLY A 973 -7.92 7.35 31.33
C GLY A 973 -7.96 7.03 32.83
N GLU A 974 -9.11 7.25 33.48
CA GLU A 974 -9.28 6.94 34.91
C GLU A 974 -9.18 5.44 35.21
N ASP A 975 -9.77 4.59 34.38
CA ASP A 975 -9.74 3.13 34.52
C ASP A 975 -8.32 2.56 34.37
N LEU A 976 -7.54 3.11 33.43
CA LEU A 976 -6.12 2.77 33.29
C LEU A 976 -5.31 3.23 34.51
N ARG A 977 -5.59 4.45 35.03
CA ARG A 977 -4.97 4.96 36.27
C ARG A 977 -5.25 4.04 37.47
N LEU A 978 -6.50 3.63 37.64
CA LEU A 978 -6.89 2.68 38.70
C LEU A 978 -6.23 1.31 38.50
N SER A 979 -6.01 0.89 37.26
CA SER A 979 -5.30 -0.35 36.95
C SER A 979 -3.82 -0.30 37.33
N VAL A 980 -3.16 0.86 37.23
CA VAL A 980 -1.79 1.06 37.75
C VAL A 980 -1.73 0.82 39.25
N GLU A 981 -2.66 1.39 40.01
CA GLU A 981 -2.74 1.23 41.48
C GLU A 981 -3.04 -0.22 41.89
N ARG A 982 -3.94 -0.88 41.15
CA ARG A 982 -4.39 -2.25 41.42
C ARG A 982 -3.33 -3.30 41.08
N TYR A 983 -2.53 -3.07 40.04
CA TYR A 983 -1.56 -4.04 39.52
C TYR A 983 -0.16 -3.42 39.36
N PRO A 984 0.56 -3.13 40.46
CA PRO A 984 1.88 -2.50 40.41
C PRO A 984 2.91 -3.33 39.62
N GLN A 985 2.75 -4.66 39.57
CA GLN A 985 3.59 -5.54 38.75
C GLN A 985 3.46 -5.29 37.23
N LEU A 986 2.34 -4.71 36.78
CA LEU A 986 2.05 -4.39 35.38
C LEU A 986 2.22 -2.89 35.09
N ALA A 987 2.83 -2.13 36.01
CA ALA A 987 3.02 -0.69 35.85
C ALA A 987 3.78 -0.34 34.55
N HIS A 988 4.73 -1.18 34.14
CA HIS A 988 5.48 -1.00 32.88
C HIS A 988 4.61 -1.08 31.61
N LEU A 989 3.38 -1.60 31.69
CA LEU A 989 2.41 -1.59 30.60
C LEU A 989 1.33 -0.52 30.82
N PHE A 990 0.78 -0.42 32.04
CA PHE A 990 -0.33 0.48 32.33
C PHE A 990 0.08 1.96 32.42
N VAL A 991 1.24 2.30 32.99
CA VAL A 991 1.70 3.70 33.11
C VAL A 991 1.87 4.34 31.73
N PRO A 992 2.66 3.78 30.79
CA PRO A 992 2.79 4.36 29.46
C PRO A 992 1.46 4.41 28.68
N SER A 993 0.60 3.41 28.83
CA SER A 993 -0.75 3.43 28.23
C SER A 993 -1.61 4.55 28.80
N TYR A 994 -1.58 4.75 30.13
CA TYR A 994 -2.28 5.85 30.80
C TYR A 994 -1.73 7.21 30.37
N ASP A 995 -0.40 7.38 30.37
CA ASP A 995 0.24 8.64 29.99
C ASP A 995 -0.17 9.05 28.56
N TRP A 996 -0.12 8.10 27.62
CA TRP A 996 -0.57 8.34 26.25
C TRP A 996 -2.06 8.71 26.18
N VAL A 997 -2.96 7.94 26.81
CA VAL A 997 -4.40 8.24 26.81
C VAL A 997 -4.68 9.60 27.44
N SER A 998 -3.99 9.95 28.53
CA SER A 998 -4.20 11.21 29.24
C SER A 998 -3.85 12.42 28.38
N VAL A 999 -2.75 12.37 27.62
CA VAL A 999 -2.36 13.41 26.66
C VAL A 999 -3.32 13.42 25.48
N ALA A 1000 -3.57 12.26 24.86
CA ALA A 1000 -4.42 12.16 23.67
C ALA A 1000 -5.87 12.58 23.95
N ALA A 1001 -6.42 12.27 25.13
CA ALA A 1001 -7.76 12.70 25.53
C ALA A 1001 -7.82 14.19 25.91
N ALA A 1002 -6.72 14.77 26.37
CA ALA A 1002 -6.62 16.21 26.64
C ALA A 1002 -6.48 17.03 25.35
N ASP A 1003 -5.82 16.48 24.32
CA ASP A 1003 -5.67 17.08 23.00
C ASP A 1003 -6.95 17.01 22.16
N LEU A 1004 -7.94 16.21 22.57
CA LEU A 1004 -9.25 16.18 21.90
C LEU A 1004 -9.96 17.54 22.05
N PRO A 1005 -10.44 18.13 20.95
CA PRO A 1005 -11.22 19.35 21.00
C PRO A 1005 -12.49 19.11 21.82
N PRO A 1006 -12.95 20.10 22.59
CA PRO A 1006 -14.24 19.99 23.25
C PRO A 1006 -15.34 19.82 22.20
N LEU A 1007 -16.39 19.07 22.55
CA LEU A 1007 -17.57 18.97 21.70
C LEU A 1007 -18.08 20.40 21.40
N PRO A 1008 -18.16 20.80 20.12
CA PRO A 1008 -18.66 22.12 19.75
C PRO A 1008 -20.01 22.44 20.38
N SER A 1009 -20.25 23.70 20.69
CA SER A 1009 -21.57 24.14 21.18
C SER A 1009 -22.51 24.37 19.99
N PRO A 1010 -23.79 24.02 20.12
CA PRO A 1010 -24.73 24.27 19.04
C PRO A 1010 -24.91 25.77 18.82
N SER A 1011 -24.92 26.19 17.55
CA SER A 1011 -25.20 27.57 17.14
C SER A 1011 -26.69 27.73 16.84
N ASN A 1012 -27.28 28.82 17.32
CA ASN A 1012 -28.71 29.14 17.14
C ASN A 1012 -28.94 30.40 16.29
N SER A 1013 -27.89 30.97 15.68
CA SER A 1013 -27.97 32.22 14.93
C SER A 1013 -27.93 31.94 13.42
N THR A 1014 -29.10 32.02 12.79
CA THR A 1014 -29.21 31.99 11.33
C THR A 1014 -28.64 33.31 10.76
N SER A 1015 -27.53 33.23 10.03
CA SER A 1015 -26.87 34.38 9.42
C SER A 1015 -27.29 34.52 7.96
N GLY A 1016 -28.43 35.17 7.70
CA GLY A 1016 -28.87 35.47 6.34
C GLY A 1016 -30.37 35.32 6.13
N ASP A 1017 -30.84 35.77 4.97
CA ASP A 1017 -32.24 35.66 4.56
C ASP A 1017 -32.51 34.26 3.98
N VAL A 1018 -32.94 33.33 4.84
CA VAL A 1018 -33.30 31.97 4.44
C VAL A 1018 -34.51 31.98 3.52
N LEU A 1019 -35.44 32.93 3.70
CA LEU A 1019 -36.59 33.08 2.82
C LEU A 1019 -36.11 33.42 1.40
N GLN A 1020 -35.16 34.36 1.25
CA GLN A 1020 -34.58 34.68 -0.05
C GLN A 1020 -33.91 33.47 -0.72
N SER A 1021 -33.15 32.67 0.04
CA SER A 1021 -32.46 31.48 -0.48
C SER A 1021 -33.44 30.37 -0.87
N PHE A 1022 -34.49 30.16 -0.07
CA PHE A 1022 -35.59 29.24 -0.37
C PHE A 1022 -36.36 29.70 -1.62
N GLU A 1023 -36.70 30.98 -1.72
CA GLU A 1023 -37.36 31.58 -2.88
C GLU A 1023 -36.50 31.40 -4.14
N ALA A 1024 -35.19 31.63 -4.05
CA ALA A 1024 -34.25 31.41 -5.14
C ALA A 1024 -34.20 29.95 -5.59
N LEU A 1025 -34.16 29.00 -4.65
CA LEU A 1025 -34.12 27.56 -4.97
C LEU A 1025 -35.45 27.08 -5.61
N VAL A 1026 -36.60 27.47 -5.06
CA VAL A 1026 -37.92 27.17 -5.65
C VAL A 1026 -38.03 27.78 -7.05
N ASN A 1027 -37.61 29.04 -7.21
CA ASN A 1027 -37.60 29.70 -8.52
C ASN A 1027 -36.70 28.98 -9.51
N THR A 1028 -35.51 28.56 -9.10
CA THR A 1028 -34.59 27.79 -9.95
C THR A 1028 -35.23 26.47 -10.37
N LEU A 1029 -35.83 25.71 -9.45
CA LEU A 1029 -36.53 24.46 -9.79
C LEU A 1029 -37.71 24.70 -10.75
N LEU A 1030 -38.49 25.76 -10.55
CA LEU A 1030 -39.60 26.12 -11.43
C LEU A 1030 -39.11 26.55 -12.83
N ILE A 1031 -38.08 27.38 -12.92
CA ILE A 1031 -37.46 27.83 -14.18
C ILE A 1031 -36.86 26.61 -14.91
N THR A 1032 -36.26 25.69 -14.17
CA THR A 1032 -35.71 24.42 -14.71
C THR A 1032 -36.83 23.57 -15.31
N MET A 1033 -37.98 23.41 -14.63
CA MET A 1033 -39.11 22.67 -15.20
C MET A 1033 -39.84 23.42 -16.32
N GLN A 1034 -39.89 24.75 -16.28
CA GLN A 1034 -40.45 25.57 -17.36
C GLN A 1034 -39.60 25.49 -18.63
N SER A 1035 -38.28 25.57 -18.49
CA SER A 1035 -37.34 25.39 -19.61
C SER A 1035 -37.35 23.95 -20.13
N ALA A 1036 -37.47 22.95 -19.25
CA ALA A 1036 -37.67 21.56 -19.67
C ALA A 1036 -39.01 21.37 -20.40
N SER A 1037 -40.09 21.98 -19.91
CA SER A 1037 -41.41 21.91 -20.57
C SER A 1037 -41.41 22.64 -21.91
N SER A 1038 -40.83 23.84 -22.00
CA SER A 1038 -40.78 24.57 -23.27
C SER A 1038 -39.92 23.85 -24.29
N TYR A 1039 -38.85 23.19 -23.83
CA TYR A 1039 -38.06 22.29 -24.66
C TYR A 1039 -38.87 21.07 -25.13
N CYS A 1040 -39.66 20.45 -24.26
CA CYS A 1040 -40.57 19.36 -24.66
C CYS A 1040 -41.64 19.84 -25.66
N ASP A 1041 -42.20 21.04 -25.48
CA ASP A 1041 -43.18 21.60 -26.41
C ASP A 1041 -42.54 21.84 -27.80
N GLN A 1042 -41.30 22.35 -27.85
CA GLN A 1042 -40.50 22.44 -29.09
C GLN A 1042 -40.24 21.07 -29.73
N GLN A 1043 -39.97 20.03 -28.93
CA GLN A 1043 -39.77 18.66 -29.42
C GLN A 1043 -41.04 18.09 -30.05
N ILE A 1044 -42.18 18.30 -29.40
CA ILE A 1044 -43.50 17.83 -29.85
C ILE A 1044 -43.94 18.56 -31.12
N GLU A 1045 -43.67 19.86 -31.22
CA GLU A 1045 -43.91 20.64 -32.45
C GLU A 1045 -42.99 20.18 -33.59
N ALA A 1046 -41.70 19.97 -33.31
CA ALA A 1046 -40.74 19.45 -34.29
C ALA A 1046 -41.03 18.02 -34.77
N THR A 1047 -41.83 17.23 -34.03
CA THR A 1047 -42.29 15.91 -34.48
C THR A 1047 -43.59 15.95 -35.29
N ARG A 1048 -44.28 17.09 -35.36
CA ARG A 1048 -45.54 17.26 -36.11
C ARG A 1048 -45.34 17.77 -37.52
N GLU A 1049 -44.20 18.38 -37.83
CA GLU A 1049 -43.86 18.78 -39.20
C GLU A 1049 -43.45 17.52 -40.02
N PRO A 1050 -44.18 17.19 -41.10
CA PRO A 1050 -43.87 16.06 -41.96
C PRO A 1050 -42.84 16.49 -43.01
N GLU A 1051 -41.59 16.67 -42.60
CA GLU A 1051 -40.46 16.74 -43.53
C GLU A 1051 -39.42 15.72 -43.09
N ASP A 1052 -39.13 14.78 -44.01
CA ASP A 1052 -38.22 13.62 -43.98
C ASP A 1052 -37.50 13.33 -42.65
N ASP A 1053 -37.48 12.04 -42.28
CA ASP A 1053 -36.67 11.39 -41.23
C ASP A 1053 -35.14 11.65 -41.33
N GLU A 1054 -34.68 12.62 -42.12
CA GLU A 1054 -33.31 13.11 -42.13
C GLU A 1054 -32.87 13.59 -40.74
N ARG A 1055 -31.78 13.04 -40.22
CA ARG A 1055 -31.17 13.32 -38.92
C ARG A 1055 -31.87 12.69 -37.71
N TYR A 1056 -32.61 11.60 -37.88
CA TYR A 1056 -33.33 10.95 -36.78
C TYR A 1056 -32.45 10.64 -35.56
N LEU A 1057 -31.21 10.17 -35.76
CA LEU A 1057 -30.32 9.80 -34.67
C LEU A 1057 -29.68 11.04 -34.02
N SER A 1058 -29.11 11.95 -34.80
CA SER A 1058 -28.44 13.14 -34.25
C SER A 1058 -29.42 14.05 -33.50
N ARG A 1059 -30.68 14.15 -33.95
CA ARG A 1059 -31.74 14.88 -33.24
C ARG A 1059 -31.95 14.29 -31.84
N LEU A 1060 -32.09 12.96 -31.72
CA LEU A 1060 -32.28 12.28 -30.42
C LEU A 1060 -31.08 12.47 -29.48
N ILE A 1061 -29.85 12.36 -30.00
CA ILE A 1061 -28.63 12.60 -29.22
C ILE A 1061 -28.58 14.03 -28.70
N ASP A 1062 -28.84 15.02 -29.56
CA ASP A 1062 -28.92 16.42 -29.15
C ASP A 1062 -30.00 16.63 -28.10
N SER A 1063 -31.13 15.91 -28.20
CA SER A 1063 -32.22 15.94 -27.22
C SER A 1063 -31.81 15.42 -25.86
N VAL A 1064 -31.09 14.30 -25.80
CA VAL A 1064 -30.59 13.73 -24.54
C VAL A 1064 -29.58 14.67 -23.90
N ARG A 1065 -28.64 15.21 -24.69
CA ARG A 1065 -27.65 16.18 -24.19
C ARG A 1065 -28.32 17.44 -23.64
N ARG A 1066 -29.23 18.04 -24.40
CA ARG A 1066 -29.94 19.26 -23.98
C ARG A 1066 -30.83 19.00 -22.78
N SER A 1067 -31.50 17.84 -22.71
CA SER A 1067 -32.33 17.48 -21.54
C SER A 1067 -31.50 17.43 -20.26
N ASN A 1068 -30.31 16.84 -20.30
CA ASN A 1068 -29.40 16.86 -19.14
C ASN A 1068 -28.92 18.28 -18.78
N GLN A 1069 -28.58 19.11 -19.78
CA GLN A 1069 -28.17 20.50 -19.56
C GLN A 1069 -29.28 21.35 -18.95
N VAL A 1070 -30.52 21.20 -19.43
CA VAL A 1070 -31.68 21.96 -18.96
C VAL A 1070 -32.00 21.63 -17.51
N LEU A 1071 -31.83 20.37 -17.08
CA LEU A 1071 -32.04 19.99 -15.68
C LEU A 1071 -31.04 20.66 -14.72
N ASN A 1072 -29.84 21.03 -15.18
CA ASN A 1072 -28.85 21.82 -14.44
C ASN A 1072 -28.66 21.40 -12.95
N ILE A 1073 -28.30 20.12 -12.75
CA ILE A 1073 -28.10 19.51 -11.42
C ILE A 1073 -27.07 20.28 -10.59
N SER A 1074 -26.03 20.84 -11.22
CA SER A 1074 -24.99 21.64 -10.56
C SER A 1074 -25.54 22.87 -9.85
N THR A 1075 -26.42 23.64 -10.50
CA THR A 1075 -26.96 24.86 -9.88
C THR A 1075 -27.93 24.53 -8.75
N VAL A 1076 -28.76 23.50 -8.91
CA VAL A 1076 -29.68 23.04 -7.85
C VAL A 1076 -28.90 22.56 -6.63
N HIS A 1077 -27.84 21.76 -6.84
CA HIS A 1077 -26.99 21.28 -5.75
C HIS A 1077 -26.29 22.42 -5.02
N SER A 1078 -25.64 23.35 -5.74
CA SER A 1078 -24.95 24.50 -5.13
C SER A 1078 -25.91 25.38 -4.31
N GLN A 1079 -27.10 25.69 -4.84
CA GLN A 1079 -28.08 26.50 -4.11
C GLN A 1079 -28.65 25.77 -2.89
N LEU A 1080 -28.81 24.45 -2.96
CA LEU A 1080 -29.19 23.63 -1.80
C LEU A 1080 -28.10 23.67 -0.73
N GLU A 1081 -26.83 23.48 -1.10
CA GLU A 1081 -25.71 23.56 -0.16
C GLU A 1081 -25.63 24.94 0.50
N ASP A 1082 -25.76 26.02 -0.28
CA ASP A 1082 -25.74 27.39 0.25
C ASP A 1082 -26.90 27.64 1.22
N MET A 1083 -28.11 27.15 0.91
CA MET A 1083 -29.24 27.22 1.83
C MET A 1083 -29.00 26.42 3.12
N LEU A 1084 -28.45 25.21 3.03
CA LEU A 1084 -28.13 24.37 4.18
C LEU A 1084 -26.98 24.94 5.03
N ARG A 1085 -26.07 25.72 4.44
CA ARG A 1085 -25.04 26.48 5.16
C ARG A 1085 -25.63 27.66 5.96
N ILE A 1086 -26.73 28.26 5.53
CA ILE A 1086 -27.34 29.41 6.23
C ILE A 1086 -28.25 28.93 7.38
N ILE A 1087 -28.96 27.81 7.21
CA ILE A 1087 -29.90 27.30 8.22
C ILE A 1087 -29.13 26.86 9.48
N ARG A 1088 -29.44 27.53 10.61
CA ARG A 1088 -28.84 27.29 11.93
C ARG A 1088 -29.86 27.25 13.06
N ASP A 1089 -31.16 27.21 12.75
CA ASP A 1089 -32.23 27.14 13.75
C ASP A 1089 -33.24 26.05 13.38
N SER A 1090 -33.67 25.27 14.37
CA SER A 1090 -34.67 24.21 14.22
C SER A 1090 -36.02 24.78 13.81
N SER A 1091 -36.41 25.97 14.30
CA SER A 1091 -37.69 26.58 13.92
C SER A 1091 -37.73 26.92 12.42
N VAL A 1092 -36.65 27.50 11.92
CA VAL A 1092 -36.41 27.82 10.50
C VAL A 1092 -36.33 26.52 9.68
N ALA A 1093 -35.58 25.52 10.13
CA ALA A 1093 -35.47 24.25 9.42
C ALA A 1093 -36.82 23.52 9.27
N MET A 1094 -37.64 23.50 10.34
CA MET A 1094 -39.01 22.97 10.33
C MET A 1094 -39.93 23.75 9.39
N GLU A 1095 -39.70 25.06 9.23
CA GLU A 1095 -40.45 25.89 8.31
C GLU A 1095 -40.08 25.62 6.85
N TYR A 1096 -38.80 25.60 6.48
CA TYR A 1096 -38.40 25.57 5.07
C TYR A 1096 -38.08 24.18 4.51
N LEU A 1097 -37.43 23.28 5.27
CA LEU A 1097 -36.93 22.00 4.74
C LEU A 1097 -38.05 21.02 4.33
N PRO A 1098 -39.12 20.80 5.12
CA PRO A 1098 -40.23 19.94 4.70
C PRO A 1098 -40.97 20.48 3.47
N ARG A 1099 -40.90 21.80 3.23
CA ARG A 1099 -41.58 22.47 2.11
C ARG A 1099 -40.82 22.34 0.79
N ILE A 1100 -39.49 22.30 0.82
CA ILE A 1100 -38.66 22.12 -0.39
C ILE A 1100 -38.46 20.64 -0.75
N LEU A 1101 -38.48 19.75 0.24
CA LEU A 1101 -38.15 18.33 0.07
C LEU A 1101 -39.00 17.61 -0.98
N PRO A 1102 -40.34 17.82 -1.09
CA PRO A 1102 -41.14 17.27 -2.17
C PRO A 1102 -40.69 17.70 -3.57
N PHE A 1103 -40.32 18.98 -3.75
CA PHE A 1103 -39.82 19.50 -5.03
C PHE A 1103 -38.49 18.86 -5.40
N LEU A 1104 -37.57 18.73 -4.43
CA LEU A 1104 -36.27 18.09 -4.64
C LEU A 1104 -36.42 16.60 -4.94
N GLU A 1105 -37.34 15.89 -4.29
CA GLU A 1105 -37.58 14.47 -4.56
C GLU A 1105 -38.15 14.25 -5.97
N ALA A 1106 -39.14 15.04 -6.37
CA ALA A 1106 -39.70 14.97 -7.72
C ALA A 1106 -38.65 15.31 -8.79
N TYR A 1107 -37.83 16.33 -8.55
CA TYR A 1107 -36.71 16.71 -9.41
C TYR A 1107 -35.65 15.62 -9.49
N LEU A 1108 -35.28 15.03 -8.35
CA LEU A 1108 -34.21 14.03 -8.28
C LEU A 1108 -34.60 12.74 -9.01
N ARG A 1109 -35.85 12.26 -8.83
CA ARG A 1109 -36.38 11.11 -9.59
C ARG A 1109 -36.29 11.36 -11.10
N LEU A 1110 -36.66 12.56 -11.56
CA LEU A 1110 -36.55 12.95 -12.97
C LEU A 1110 -35.09 13.00 -13.45
N SER A 1111 -34.18 13.54 -12.64
CA SER A 1111 -32.76 13.61 -12.97
C SER A 1111 -32.12 12.22 -13.06
N GLN A 1112 -32.50 11.28 -12.18
CA GLN A 1112 -32.05 9.90 -12.23
C GLN A 1112 -32.55 9.19 -13.50
N ASP A 1113 -33.83 9.35 -13.85
CA ASP A 1113 -34.38 8.81 -15.09
C ASP A 1113 -33.59 9.33 -16.31
N GLN A 1114 -33.27 10.62 -16.35
CA GLN A 1114 -32.47 11.23 -17.43
C GLN A 1114 -31.03 10.69 -17.48
N LEU A 1115 -30.37 10.50 -16.33
CA LEU A 1115 -29.01 9.97 -16.27
C LEU A 1115 -28.94 8.49 -16.67
N ILE A 1116 -29.95 7.70 -16.31
CA ILE A 1116 -30.08 6.31 -16.77
C ILE A 1116 -30.23 6.30 -18.30
N MET A 1117 -31.14 7.12 -18.85
CA MET A 1117 -31.30 7.25 -20.30
C MET A 1117 -30.01 7.66 -21.01
N GLN A 1118 -29.29 8.66 -20.47
CA GLN A 1118 -28.00 9.09 -21.02
C GLN A 1118 -26.94 7.98 -20.95
N THR A 1119 -26.91 7.19 -19.87
CA THR A 1119 -25.99 6.05 -19.73
C THR A 1119 -26.21 5.02 -20.82
N HIS A 1120 -27.47 4.66 -21.08
CA HIS A 1120 -27.83 3.76 -22.20
C HIS A 1120 -27.40 4.33 -23.55
N TRP A 1121 -27.66 5.62 -23.81
CA TRP A 1121 -27.21 6.27 -25.05
C TRP A 1121 -25.70 6.22 -25.24
N VAL A 1122 -24.92 6.55 -24.21
CA VAL A 1122 -23.46 6.52 -24.31
C VAL A 1122 -22.97 5.10 -24.62
N LYS A 1123 -23.51 4.08 -23.93
CA LYS A 1123 -23.18 2.67 -24.21
C LYS A 1123 -23.57 2.28 -25.65
N SER A 1124 -24.78 2.63 -26.10
CA SER A 1124 -25.29 2.26 -27.42
C SER A 1124 -24.51 2.95 -28.54
N LEU A 1125 -24.12 4.22 -28.35
CA LEU A 1125 -23.28 4.95 -29.29
C LEU A 1125 -21.86 4.37 -29.37
N PHE A 1126 -21.20 4.09 -28.26
CA PHE A 1126 -19.89 3.46 -28.31
C PHE A 1126 -19.93 2.03 -28.83
N LYS A 1127 -21.00 1.26 -28.59
CA LYS A 1127 -21.22 -0.04 -29.23
C LYS A 1127 -21.35 0.11 -30.74
N LEU A 1128 -22.20 1.02 -31.22
CA LEU A 1128 -22.37 1.31 -32.65
C LEU A 1128 -21.03 1.73 -33.27
N ASP A 1129 -20.32 2.66 -32.65
CA ASP A 1129 -19.03 3.16 -33.09
C ASP A 1129 -17.97 2.06 -33.16
N TYR A 1130 -17.92 1.17 -32.16
CA TYR A 1130 -16.98 0.05 -32.11
C TYR A 1130 -17.24 -0.99 -33.21
N VAL A 1131 -18.51 -1.28 -33.50
CA VAL A 1131 -18.92 -2.12 -34.62
C VAL A 1131 -18.52 -1.47 -35.95
N LEU A 1132 -18.83 -0.18 -36.12
CA LEU A 1132 -18.50 0.56 -37.34
C LEU A 1132 -16.99 0.64 -37.57
N CYS A 1133 -16.22 0.97 -36.55
CA CYS A 1133 -14.77 1.00 -36.59
C CYS A 1133 -14.20 -0.36 -37.07
N SER A 1134 -14.74 -1.47 -36.58
CA SER A 1134 -14.35 -2.82 -37.00
C SER A 1134 -14.71 -3.12 -38.47
N VAL A 1135 -15.89 -2.69 -38.93
CA VAL A 1135 -16.33 -2.86 -40.33
C VAL A 1135 -15.48 -2.03 -41.28
N VAL A 1136 -15.27 -0.74 -40.98
CA VAL A 1136 -14.43 0.16 -41.80
C VAL A 1136 -12.99 -0.36 -41.85
N GLN A 1137 -12.43 -0.83 -40.74
CA GLN A 1137 -11.10 -1.43 -40.69
C GLN A 1137 -11.00 -2.70 -41.55
N THR A 1138 -12.02 -3.57 -41.49
CA THR A 1138 -12.06 -4.79 -42.31
C THR A 1138 -12.09 -4.45 -43.79
N VAL A 1139 -12.89 -3.45 -44.19
CA VAL A 1139 -12.95 -3.00 -45.59
C VAL A 1139 -11.65 -2.33 -46.03
N ALA A 1140 -11.01 -1.54 -45.16
CA ALA A 1140 -9.73 -0.89 -45.45
C ALA A 1140 -8.60 -1.91 -45.68
N THR A 1141 -8.59 -3.01 -44.92
CA THR A 1141 -7.52 -4.02 -44.96
C THR A 1141 -7.77 -5.15 -45.96
N GLN A 1142 -9.00 -5.65 -46.06
CA GLN A 1142 -9.36 -6.84 -46.86
C GLN A 1142 -10.07 -6.49 -48.19
N GLY A 1143 -10.44 -5.23 -48.41
CA GLY A 1143 -11.15 -4.80 -49.61
C GLY A 1143 -12.52 -5.48 -49.80
N PHE A 1144 -13.03 -5.49 -51.03
CA PHE A 1144 -14.31 -6.10 -51.37
C PHE A 1144 -14.16 -7.50 -52.01
N CYS A 1145 -13.03 -8.17 -51.81
CA CYS A 1145 -12.61 -9.43 -52.44
C CYS A 1145 -12.32 -9.31 -53.95
N LYS A 1146 -11.18 -8.70 -54.31
CA LYS A 1146 -10.68 -8.63 -55.70
C LYS A 1146 -10.27 -10.03 -56.20
N ILE A 1147 -10.51 -10.31 -57.48
CA ILE A 1147 -9.94 -11.47 -58.19
C ILE A 1147 -8.46 -11.13 -58.46
N PRO A 1148 -7.48 -12.03 -58.22
CA PRO A 1148 -6.11 -11.79 -58.65
C PRO A 1148 -6.11 -11.54 -60.16
N ASP A 1149 -5.54 -10.42 -60.61
CA ASP A 1149 -5.46 -10.10 -62.03
C ASP A 1149 -4.53 -11.14 -62.70
N GLU A 1150 -5.06 -12.01 -63.57
CA GLU A 1150 -4.32 -13.06 -64.31
C GLU A 1150 -3.34 -12.49 -65.38
N ASN A 1151 -2.88 -11.24 -65.28
CA ASN A 1151 -2.11 -10.58 -66.34
C ASN A 1151 -0.83 -9.86 -65.84
N GLU A 1152 -0.09 -10.46 -64.91
CA GLU A 1152 1.32 -10.11 -64.66
C GLU A 1152 2.23 -11.35 -64.53
N ASP A 1153 1.95 -12.42 -65.30
CA ASP A 1153 3.02 -13.32 -65.73
C ASP A 1153 3.74 -12.64 -66.91
N GLY A 1154 4.63 -11.71 -66.55
CA GLY A 1154 5.65 -11.22 -67.45
C GLY A 1154 6.55 -12.39 -67.86
N GLY A 1155 6.36 -12.86 -69.09
CA GLY A 1155 7.33 -13.72 -69.74
C GLY A 1155 8.71 -13.07 -69.70
N ASN A 1156 9.69 -13.80 -69.19
CA ASN A 1156 11.05 -13.62 -69.64
C ASN A 1156 11.78 -14.97 -69.65
N ASP A 1157 12.48 -15.14 -70.75
CA ASP A 1157 12.99 -16.38 -71.28
C ASP A 1157 14.10 -17.03 -70.44
N TYR A 1158 14.14 -18.36 -70.57
CA TYR A 1158 15.33 -19.16 -70.44
C TYR A 1158 16.44 -18.69 -71.40
N HIS A 1159 17.50 -18.10 -70.86
CA HIS A 1159 18.90 -18.15 -71.32
C HIS A 1159 19.72 -17.74 -70.08
N GLY A 1160 20.59 -18.56 -69.47
CA GLY A 1160 21.75 -19.22 -70.04
C GLY A 1160 23.00 -18.64 -69.36
N ASP A 1161 23.36 -19.25 -68.21
CA ASP A 1161 24.66 -19.34 -67.50
C ASP A 1161 24.51 -19.32 -65.97
#